data_AF-A0A354P508-F1
#
_entry.id   AF-A0A354P508-F1
#
_cell.length_a   1.000
_cell.length_b   1.000
_cell.length_c   1.000
_cell.angle_alpha   90.00
_cell.angle_beta   90.00
_cell.angle_gamma   90.00
#
_symmetry.space_group_name_H-M   'P 1'
#
loop_
_entity.id
_entity.type
_entity.pdbx_description
1 polymer ?
#
loop_
_entity_poly.entity_id
_entity_poly.type
_entity_poly.pdbx_seq_one_letter_code
_entity_poly.pdbx_strand_id
1 'polypeptide(L)'
;AIEEIFPPLLVGSAVVVRPRERVDDEIELSAIIRNNEITALHVAAAYWHEWVDLMHAAGQCVPESLRLVIVTGEKVSPVHYWRWLSLVAPGHDSLLWCNAYGPTETTVTATVFIPPKDWTGDNMPIGKPLKRYAAYILDPKDSPLESGETGELYIGGDALARGYLNRPEKNAEAFREVRFPDGVTRRIYKTGDLARWLPSGDIEFAGRIDHQIKLGSYRIEPQEIEHHLALHPRVREALVCCDEIDGRKCLTAYIACGTESLTPEEMIRSVSGQLPDYMIPHRYIFVDSFPKTINGKIDRRSLPAASGAVAARTINDAPPQTDTQRCLAAIFADVLQLDSIGIYDDFFELGGSSLLVTRVIAQVRKHFDMPIPVRDFFANPNVAMIAALLDQRAARNHLTPEQTLPQEDRIPAQQLPTPHPFFFESSYETAASDSQSRLFAIHYPPCAPTLHHAVLICSPEGNEYVRSHRNLQQLALLLSRIGADVLRFDFAAHGNSGGDSATIGPDRWQRDILDGLDMLRKLCQPRRTTVIAMRLGATLAANTSLLDVDDLILVDPVLCGDTYLTMLEEFDEAELTGLNRYDRVRKPQVKQLHGQRFSSEKHNAISKLHLPSVEISGAKKTLVITSHRYEDGEGLLPTPPTWKLQPCRDEIGWHRQQFTHAAFASADLYRNILKRVKS
;
A
#
# COMPACT_ATOMS: atom_id res chain seq x y z
N ALA A 1 -7.37 8.38 11.97
CA ALA A 1 -8.17 8.75 10.79
C ALA A 1 -9.03 10.00 11.01
N ILE A 2 -10.18 9.96 11.71
CA ILE A 2 -11.11 11.12 11.81
C ILE A 2 -10.41 12.38 12.36
N GLU A 3 -9.62 12.24 13.43
CA GLU A 3 -8.88 13.36 14.06
C GLU A 3 -7.71 13.88 13.21
N GLU A 4 -7.27 13.13 12.19
CA GLU A 4 -6.22 13.56 11.25
C GLU A 4 -6.78 14.23 10.00
N ILE A 5 -8.10 14.14 9.78
CA ILE A 5 -8.76 14.65 8.57
C ILE A 5 -9.53 15.94 8.89
N PHE A 6 -10.45 15.90 9.86
CA PHE A 6 -11.37 17.02 10.04
C PHE A 6 -10.73 18.24 10.73
N PRO A 7 -9.98 18.11 11.84
CA PRO A 7 -9.33 19.26 12.45
C PRO A 7 -8.46 20.10 11.51
N PRO A 8 -7.56 19.52 10.67
CA PRO A 8 -6.77 20.32 9.74
C PRO A 8 -7.64 20.98 8.66
N LEU A 9 -8.63 20.28 8.10
CA LEU A 9 -9.53 20.85 7.08
C LEU A 9 -10.37 22.02 7.61
N LEU A 10 -10.73 22.01 8.91
CA LEU A 10 -11.49 23.09 9.54
C LEU A 10 -10.70 24.40 9.71
N VAL A 11 -9.35 24.32 9.71
CA VAL A 11 -8.47 25.48 9.91
C VAL A 11 -7.69 25.86 8.65
N GLY A 12 -8.00 25.24 7.50
CA GLY A 12 -7.35 25.50 6.21
C GLY A 12 -5.98 24.82 6.03
N SER A 13 -5.65 23.84 6.87
CA SER A 13 -4.43 23.03 6.73
C SER A 13 -4.58 21.94 5.67
N ALA A 14 -3.45 21.45 5.15
CA ALA A 14 -3.40 20.33 4.24
C ALA A 14 -3.44 18.98 4.97
N VAL A 15 -4.10 17.98 4.38
CA VAL A 15 -4.07 16.58 4.83
C VAL A 15 -3.19 15.79 3.89
N VAL A 16 -2.09 15.24 4.40
CA VAL A 16 -1.22 14.35 3.63
C VAL A 16 -1.65 12.91 3.87
N VAL A 17 -2.21 12.30 2.83
CA VAL A 17 -2.57 10.88 2.87
C VAL A 17 -1.31 10.06 2.64
N ARG A 18 -1.00 9.16 3.58
CA ARG A 18 0.15 8.27 3.46
C ARG A 18 0.08 7.50 2.13
N PRO A 19 1.07 7.63 1.23
CA PRO A 19 1.06 6.96 -0.06
C PRO A 19 1.02 5.43 0.12
N ARG A 20 0.36 4.73 -0.80
CA ARG A 20 0.34 3.25 -0.82
C ARG A 20 1.72 2.67 -1.11
N GLU A 21 2.51 3.39 -1.88
CA GLU A 21 3.91 3.08 -2.14
C GLU A 21 4.74 3.48 -0.92
N ARG A 22 5.39 2.48 -0.31
CA ARG A 22 6.25 2.67 0.86
C ARG A 22 7.54 3.36 0.42
N VAL A 23 7.97 4.37 1.16
CA VAL A 23 9.25 5.04 0.92
C VAL A 23 10.39 4.05 1.21
N ASP A 24 11.34 3.92 0.28
CA ASP A 24 12.54 3.10 0.45
C ASP A 24 13.56 3.84 1.34
N ASP A 25 13.21 4.02 2.61
CA ASP A 25 14.01 4.66 3.65
C ASP A 25 13.96 3.79 4.93
N GLU A 26 15.10 3.72 5.63
CA GLU A 26 15.26 2.94 6.88
C GLU A 26 14.24 3.36 7.96
N ILE A 27 13.81 4.63 7.94
CA ILE A 27 12.80 5.18 8.82
C ILE A 27 11.74 5.89 7.99
N GLU A 28 10.91 5.08 7.33
CA GLU A 28 9.85 5.51 6.40
C GLU A 28 9.03 6.70 6.91
N LEU A 29 8.60 6.68 8.19
CA LEU A 29 7.80 7.77 8.75
C LEU A 29 8.57 9.09 8.80
N SER A 30 9.85 9.06 9.20
CA SER A 30 10.70 10.26 9.21
C SER A 30 10.91 10.80 7.80
N ALA A 31 11.07 9.93 6.81
CA ALA A 31 11.19 10.33 5.41
C ALA A 31 9.90 10.98 4.87
N ILE A 32 8.74 10.39 5.17
CA ILE A 32 7.44 10.99 4.80
C ILE A 32 7.28 12.37 5.44
N ILE A 33 7.62 12.50 6.72
CA ILE A 33 7.53 13.77 7.44
C ILE A 33 8.43 14.83 6.78
N ARG A 34 9.70 14.51 6.50
CA ARG A 34 10.65 15.44 5.88
C ARG A 34 10.22 15.84 4.46
N ASN A 35 9.84 14.86 3.63
CA ASN A 35 9.51 15.10 2.22
C ASN A 35 8.24 15.93 2.02
N ASN A 36 7.33 15.92 2.99
CA ASN A 36 6.05 16.62 2.92
C ASN A 36 5.92 17.74 3.96
N GLU A 37 7.01 18.06 4.67
CA GLU A 37 7.06 19.07 5.73
C GLU A 37 5.91 18.93 6.75
N ILE A 38 5.64 17.69 7.19
CA ILE A 38 4.51 17.42 8.09
C ILE A 38 4.75 18.13 9.42
N THR A 39 3.74 18.89 9.85
CA THR A 39 3.80 19.71 11.08
C THR A 39 3.02 19.13 12.26
N ALA A 40 2.05 18.26 12.01
CA ALA A 40 1.27 17.59 13.04
C ALA A 40 1.10 16.11 12.71
N LEU A 41 1.30 15.26 13.71
CA LEU A 41 1.17 13.81 13.61
C LEU A 41 0.28 13.29 14.73
N HIS A 42 -0.69 12.46 14.39
CA HIS A 42 -1.40 11.62 15.35
C HIS A 42 -1.01 10.16 15.08
N VAL A 43 -0.65 9.42 16.11
CA VAL A 43 -0.07 8.09 15.96
C VAL A 43 -0.44 7.17 17.13
N ALA A 44 -0.60 5.87 16.85
CA ALA A 44 -0.80 4.88 17.90
C ALA A 44 0.49 4.65 18.72
N ALA A 45 0.38 4.44 20.03
CA ALA A 45 1.55 4.30 20.91
C ALA A 45 2.51 3.20 20.48
N ALA A 46 2.01 2.02 20.05
CA ALA A 46 2.87 0.96 19.55
C ALA A 46 3.70 1.37 18.32
N TYR A 47 3.09 2.08 17.37
CA TYR A 47 3.80 2.57 16.18
C TYR A 47 4.81 3.66 16.55
N TRP A 48 4.45 4.54 17.49
CA TRP A 48 5.33 5.58 17.99
C TRP A 48 6.53 5.03 18.77
N HIS A 49 6.33 4.01 19.62
CA HIS A 49 7.41 3.33 20.34
C HIS A 49 8.46 2.79 19.37
N GLU A 50 8.02 2.09 18.33
CA GLU A 50 8.97 1.53 17.38
C GLU A 50 9.63 2.59 16.51
N TRP A 51 8.91 3.64 16.13
CA TRP A 51 9.51 4.78 15.43
C TRP A 51 10.61 5.44 16.28
N VAL A 52 10.40 5.60 17.59
CA VAL A 52 11.42 6.07 18.55
C VAL A 52 12.63 5.14 18.57
N ASP A 53 12.41 3.83 18.66
CA ASP A 53 13.50 2.85 18.66
C ASP A 53 14.32 2.88 17.37
N LEU A 54 13.66 2.96 16.22
CA LEU A 54 14.32 3.03 14.92
C LEU A 54 15.16 4.30 14.81
N MET A 55 14.60 5.48 15.15
CA MET A 55 15.34 6.74 15.17
C MET A 55 16.53 6.70 16.11
N HIS A 56 16.34 6.14 17.32
CA HIS A 56 17.41 6.00 18.30
C HIS A 56 18.54 5.08 17.80
N ALA A 57 18.20 3.93 17.21
CA ALA A 57 19.18 3.00 16.65
C ALA A 57 19.94 3.61 15.46
N ALA A 58 19.28 4.40 14.63
CA ALA A 58 19.88 5.08 13.47
C ALA A 58 20.59 6.40 13.83
N GLY A 59 20.52 6.87 15.08
CA GLY A 59 21.04 8.17 15.48
C GLY A 59 20.35 9.36 14.81
N GLN A 60 19.11 9.19 14.34
CA GLN A 60 18.34 10.27 13.71
C GLN A 60 17.61 11.11 14.77
N CYS A 61 17.57 12.42 14.55
CA CYS A 61 16.73 13.32 15.36
C CYS A 61 15.28 13.33 14.87
N VAL A 62 14.37 13.76 15.74
CA VAL A 62 12.97 14.05 15.37
C VAL A 62 12.96 15.08 14.24
N PRO A 63 12.21 14.87 13.13
CA PRO A 63 12.16 15.83 12.03
C PRO A 63 11.76 17.24 12.48
N GLU A 64 12.51 18.25 12.02
CA GLU A 64 12.37 19.65 12.44
C GLU A 64 11.02 20.29 12.06
N SER A 65 10.33 19.76 11.05
CA SER A 65 9.02 20.29 10.64
C SER A 65 7.92 20.00 11.67
N LEU A 66 8.07 18.95 12.49
CA LEU A 66 7.03 18.53 13.42
C LEU A 66 6.87 19.50 14.58
N ARG A 67 5.65 19.96 14.80
CA ARG A 67 5.29 20.87 15.90
C ARG A 67 4.32 20.24 16.89
N LEU A 68 3.61 19.19 16.50
CA LEU A 68 2.65 18.50 17.33
C LEU A 68 2.72 16.98 17.08
N VAL A 69 2.87 16.21 18.15
CA VAL A 69 2.77 14.75 18.14
C VAL A 69 1.76 14.33 19.18
N ILE A 70 0.67 13.72 18.73
CA ILE A 70 -0.36 13.13 19.57
C ILE A 70 -0.16 11.62 19.53
N VAL A 71 0.10 11.02 20.69
CA VAL A 71 0.21 9.57 20.85
C VAL A 71 -1.03 9.07 21.55
N THR A 72 -1.76 8.15 20.93
CA THR A 72 -3.00 7.62 21.49
C THR A 72 -3.03 6.10 21.45
N GLY A 73 -4.13 5.53 21.91
CA GLY A 73 -4.55 4.23 21.44
C GLY A 73 -3.86 3.07 22.14
N GLU A 74 -2.94 3.27 23.07
CA GLU A 74 -2.32 2.25 23.93
C GLU A 74 -1.62 2.93 25.12
N LYS A 75 -1.20 2.15 26.12
CA LYS A 75 -0.41 2.68 27.22
C LYS A 75 0.97 3.08 26.69
N VAL A 76 1.32 4.36 26.83
CA VAL A 76 2.65 4.85 26.46
C VAL A 76 3.68 4.39 27.48
N SER A 77 4.80 3.87 26.98
CA SER A 77 5.98 3.49 27.75
C SER A 77 6.75 4.75 28.13
N PRO A 78 6.94 5.02 29.44
CA PRO A 78 7.75 6.14 29.87
C PRO A 78 9.19 6.06 29.32
N VAL A 79 9.77 4.85 29.22
CA VAL A 79 11.10 4.61 28.62
C VAL A 79 11.23 5.19 27.21
N HIS A 80 10.22 4.99 26.38
CA HIS A 80 10.20 5.54 25.02
C HIS A 80 10.02 7.06 25.02
N TYR A 81 9.33 7.63 26.01
CA TYR A 81 9.23 9.08 26.17
C TYR A 81 10.58 9.73 26.50
N TRP A 82 11.37 9.16 27.42
CA TRP A 82 12.71 9.70 27.67
C TRP A 82 13.65 9.51 26.48
N ARG A 83 13.55 8.38 25.76
CA ARG A 83 14.26 8.21 24.48
C ARG A 83 13.86 9.28 23.48
N TRP A 84 12.56 9.53 23.30
CA TRP A 84 12.06 10.59 22.43
C TRP A 84 12.67 11.95 22.78
N LEU A 85 12.69 12.33 24.06
CA LEU A 85 13.31 13.59 24.50
C LEU A 85 14.78 13.71 24.09
N SER A 86 15.54 12.60 24.12
CA SER A 86 16.93 12.58 23.67
C SER A 86 17.11 12.74 22.15
N LEU A 87 16.06 12.46 21.37
CA LEU A 87 16.06 12.59 19.90
C LEU A 87 15.56 13.97 19.44
N VAL A 88 14.98 14.78 20.32
CA VAL A 88 14.56 16.14 20.01
C VAL A 88 15.80 17.04 19.99
N ALA A 89 16.08 17.63 18.83
CA ALA A 89 17.27 18.47 18.65
C ALA A 89 17.24 19.71 19.57
N PRO A 90 18.39 20.18 20.06
CA PRO A 90 18.49 21.44 20.80
C PRO A 90 17.91 22.60 19.97
N GLY A 91 16.98 23.37 20.54
CA GLY A 91 16.30 24.48 19.86
C GLY A 91 14.95 24.13 19.22
N HIS A 92 14.53 22.87 19.23
CA HIS A 92 13.19 22.46 18.79
C HIS A 92 12.13 22.62 19.91
N ASP A 93 12.16 23.76 20.61
CA ASP A 93 11.35 24.03 21.81
C ASP A 93 9.84 24.13 21.54
N SER A 94 9.44 24.33 20.29
CA SER A 94 8.02 24.44 19.90
C SER A 94 7.33 23.09 19.68
N LEU A 95 8.05 21.98 19.72
CA LEU A 95 7.49 20.64 19.54
C LEU A 95 6.67 20.23 20.76
N LEU A 96 5.35 20.15 20.57
CA LEU A 96 4.42 19.66 21.58
C LEU A 96 4.19 18.16 21.43
N TRP A 97 4.46 17.40 22.48
CA TRP A 97 4.15 15.98 22.56
C TRP A 97 3.04 15.74 23.58
N CYS A 98 2.02 14.95 23.20
CA CYS A 98 0.83 14.70 23.98
C CYS A 98 0.54 13.20 24.09
N ASN A 99 0.32 12.69 25.30
CA ASN A 99 -0.33 11.40 25.49
C ASN A 99 -1.85 11.60 25.58
N ALA A 100 -2.58 11.03 24.63
CA ALA A 100 -4.01 11.17 24.48
C ALA A 100 -4.74 9.88 24.82
N TYR A 101 -5.94 10.01 25.37
CA TYR A 101 -6.82 8.90 25.67
C TYR A 101 -8.27 9.24 25.30
N GLY A 102 -8.94 8.26 24.69
CA GLY A 102 -10.37 8.32 24.44
C GLY A 102 -10.90 7.00 23.85
N PRO A 103 -12.02 6.48 24.36
CA PRO A 103 -12.81 5.50 23.64
C PRO A 103 -13.56 6.13 22.45
N THR A 104 -13.96 5.31 21.49
CA THR A 104 -14.64 5.75 20.24
C THR A 104 -15.93 6.51 20.56
N GLU A 105 -16.62 6.08 21.61
CA GLU A 105 -17.86 6.60 22.18
C GLU A 105 -17.72 8.01 22.74
N THR A 106 -16.48 8.47 22.92
CA THR A 106 -16.14 9.82 23.40
C THR A 106 -15.53 10.67 22.29
N THR A 107 -15.67 10.27 21.02
CA THR A 107 -15.20 11.04 19.85
C THR A 107 -13.67 11.21 19.84
N VAL A 108 -12.98 10.09 19.67
CA VAL A 108 -11.52 9.96 19.49
C VAL A 108 -10.69 10.26 20.75
N THR A 109 -10.64 11.51 21.21
CA THR A 109 -9.76 11.95 22.30
C THR A 109 -10.54 12.74 23.34
N ALA A 110 -10.58 12.23 24.58
CA ALA A 110 -11.31 12.82 25.70
C ALA A 110 -10.37 13.49 26.71
N THR A 111 -9.20 12.90 26.96
CA THR A 111 -8.20 13.42 27.90
C THR A 111 -6.84 13.51 27.24
N VAL A 112 -6.04 14.48 27.67
CA VAL A 112 -4.67 14.69 27.19
C VAL A 112 -3.74 15.00 28.36
N PHE A 113 -2.60 14.31 28.38
CA PHE A 113 -1.46 14.62 29.22
C PHE A 113 -0.34 15.23 28.37
N ILE A 114 0.17 16.37 28.83
CA ILE A 114 1.35 17.03 28.27
C ILE A 114 2.42 16.96 29.37
N PRO A 115 3.43 16.08 29.27
CA PRO A 115 4.42 15.95 30.31
C PRO A 115 5.24 17.25 30.43
N PRO A 116 5.51 17.74 31.65
CA PRO A 116 6.46 18.83 31.85
C PRO A 116 7.89 18.39 31.44
N LYS A 117 8.78 19.35 31.15
CA LYS A 117 10.15 19.06 30.67
C LYS A 117 10.97 18.16 31.62
N ASP A 118 10.67 18.21 32.92
CA ASP A 118 11.32 17.47 34.01
C ASP A 118 10.49 16.27 34.50
N TRP A 119 9.59 15.74 33.68
CA TRP A 119 8.74 14.62 34.07
C TRP A 119 9.52 13.30 34.25
N THR A 120 9.35 12.67 35.42
CA THR A 120 10.05 11.43 35.81
C THR A 120 9.11 10.33 36.34
N GLY A 121 7.87 10.27 35.86
CA GLY A 121 6.89 9.30 36.35
C GLY A 121 7.10 7.89 35.80
N ASP A 122 6.85 6.87 36.63
CA ASP A 122 6.95 5.45 36.22
C ASP A 122 5.75 4.95 35.39
N ASN A 123 4.68 5.75 35.35
CA ASN A 123 3.46 5.43 34.61
C ASN A 123 2.95 6.70 33.93
N MET A 124 2.84 6.67 32.60
CA MET A 124 2.42 7.83 31.81
C MET A 124 0.92 8.11 32.06
N PRO A 125 0.54 9.25 32.66
CA PRO A 125 -0.85 9.61 32.86
C PRO A 125 -1.57 9.82 31.53
N ILE A 126 -2.88 9.65 31.54
CA ILE A 126 -3.77 10.01 30.43
C ILE A 126 -4.27 11.47 30.54
N GLY A 127 -3.91 12.14 31.63
CA GLY A 127 -3.99 13.60 31.78
C GLY A 127 -5.37 14.09 32.17
N LYS A 128 -5.70 15.30 31.70
CA LYS A 128 -6.93 16.00 32.09
C LYS A 128 -7.96 15.96 30.97
N PRO A 129 -9.27 15.99 31.29
CA PRO A 129 -10.31 16.10 30.28
C PRO A 129 -10.14 17.37 29.45
N LEU A 130 -10.30 17.25 28.13
CA LEU A 130 -10.34 18.38 27.22
C LEU A 130 -11.59 19.24 27.47
N LYS A 131 -11.60 20.46 26.92
CA LYS A 131 -12.79 21.32 27.00
C LYS A 131 -14.03 20.59 26.47
N ARG A 132 -15.17 20.78 27.15
CA ARG A 132 -16.45 20.09 26.89
C ARG A 132 -16.50 18.61 27.24
N TYR A 133 -15.41 18.04 27.75
CA TYR A 133 -15.42 16.76 28.44
C TYR A 133 -15.37 16.96 29.95
N ALA A 134 -15.88 15.99 30.67
CA ALA A 134 -15.67 15.81 32.09
C ALA A 134 -15.24 14.35 32.33
N ALA A 135 -14.40 14.11 33.32
CA ALA A 135 -14.03 12.78 33.75
C ALA A 135 -14.49 12.57 35.19
N TYR A 136 -14.96 11.37 35.49
CA TYR A 136 -15.38 10.97 36.83
C TYR A 136 -14.76 9.61 37.13
N ILE A 137 -14.25 9.45 38.35
CA ILE A 137 -13.75 8.17 38.84
C ILE A 137 -14.68 7.78 39.98
N LEU A 138 -15.47 6.73 39.76
CA LEU A 138 -16.58 6.37 40.62
C LEU A 138 -16.35 5.02 41.30
N ASP A 139 -16.90 4.89 42.50
CA ASP A 139 -17.04 3.61 43.19
C ASP A 139 -18.22 2.78 42.63
N PRO A 140 -18.41 1.52 43.05
CA PRO A 140 -19.54 0.69 42.61
C PRO A 140 -20.94 1.21 42.98
N LYS A 141 -21.03 2.28 43.79
CA LYS A 141 -22.27 2.95 44.20
C LYS A 141 -22.44 4.31 43.50
N ASP A 142 -21.71 4.54 42.40
CA ASP A 142 -21.70 5.77 41.61
C ASP A 142 -21.26 7.03 42.39
N SER A 143 -20.50 6.86 43.48
CA SER A 143 -19.96 7.97 44.27
C SER A 143 -18.55 8.36 43.79
N PRO A 144 -18.26 9.67 43.58
CA PRO A 144 -16.92 10.11 43.18
C PRO A 144 -15.85 9.77 44.21
N LEU A 145 -14.71 9.27 43.73
CA LEU A 145 -13.53 8.95 44.55
C LEU A 145 -12.54 10.13 44.65
N GLU A 146 -11.76 10.16 45.72
CA GLU A 146 -10.74 11.18 45.95
C GLU A 146 -9.41 10.84 45.24
N SER A 147 -8.42 11.74 45.38
CA SER A 147 -7.09 11.51 44.80
C SER A 147 -6.39 10.30 45.41
N GLY A 148 -5.81 9.45 44.55
CA GLY A 148 -5.08 8.24 44.92
C GLY A 148 -5.91 6.96 44.91
N GLU A 149 -7.23 7.04 45.00
CA GLU A 149 -8.13 5.89 45.00
C GLU A 149 -8.44 5.40 43.58
N THR A 150 -8.37 4.09 43.36
CA THR A 150 -8.69 3.48 42.06
C THR A 150 -10.18 3.15 41.98
N GLY A 151 -10.84 3.65 40.94
CA GLY A 151 -12.24 3.33 40.61
C GLY A 151 -12.47 3.20 39.12
N GLU A 152 -13.73 3.08 38.73
CA GLU A 152 -14.11 3.01 37.32
C GLU A 152 -14.15 4.41 36.69
N LEU A 153 -13.56 4.54 35.52
CA LEU A 153 -13.52 5.77 34.76
C LEU A 153 -14.81 5.95 33.95
N TYR A 154 -15.39 7.14 34.06
CA TYR A 154 -16.54 7.58 33.29
C TYR A 154 -16.20 8.91 32.59
N ILE A 155 -16.65 9.06 31.36
CA ILE A 155 -16.49 10.30 30.59
C ILE A 155 -17.86 10.93 30.37
N GLY A 156 -18.01 12.20 30.70
CA GLY A 156 -19.21 13.00 30.46
C GLY A 156 -18.95 14.17 29.52
N GLY A 157 -20.01 14.90 29.20
CA GLY A 157 -19.95 16.16 28.44
C GLY A 157 -20.61 16.12 27.07
N ASP A 158 -20.53 17.23 26.35
CA ASP A 158 -21.28 17.46 25.10
C ASP A 158 -20.79 16.59 23.94
N ALA A 159 -19.53 16.15 24.01
CA ALA A 159 -18.85 15.45 22.93
C ALA A 159 -18.97 13.92 22.99
N LEU A 160 -19.87 13.41 23.85
CA LEU A 160 -20.25 12.01 23.84
C LEU A 160 -21.02 11.64 22.57
N ALA A 161 -20.77 10.45 22.05
CA ALA A 161 -21.54 9.90 20.95
C ALA A 161 -23.04 9.81 21.32
N ARG A 162 -23.89 9.88 20.29
CA ARG A 162 -25.33 9.62 20.44
C ARG A 162 -25.60 8.23 21.03
N GLY A 163 -24.79 7.25 20.63
CA GLY A 163 -24.86 5.86 21.06
C GLY A 163 -24.53 4.90 19.92
N TYR A 164 -24.55 3.61 20.23
CA TYR A 164 -24.49 2.50 19.29
C TYR A 164 -25.74 2.47 18.39
N LEU A 165 -25.49 2.33 17.09
CA LEU A 165 -26.55 2.25 16.08
C LEU A 165 -27.40 1.00 16.27
N ASN A 166 -28.73 1.15 16.35
CA ASN A 166 -29.70 0.05 16.47
C ASN A 166 -29.44 -0.90 17.66
N ARG A 167 -28.93 -0.37 18.78
CA ARG A 167 -28.65 -1.13 20.02
C ARG A 167 -29.13 -0.36 21.26
N PRO A 168 -30.45 -0.17 21.45
CA PRO A 168 -30.99 0.64 22.55
C PRO A 168 -30.61 0.10 23.93
N GLU A 169 -30.57 -1.22 24.11
CA GLU A 169 -30.19 -1.85 25.39
C GLU A 169 -28.73 -1.55 25.76
N LYS A 170 -27.80 -1.75 24.81
CA LYS A 170 -26.38 -1.37 25.01
C LYS A 170 -26.21 0.13 25.26
N ASN A 171 -27.04 0.96 24.63
CA ASN A 171 -27.02 2.41 24.87
C ASN A 171 -27.42 2.76 26.30
N ALA A 172 -28.47 2.13 26.84
CA ALA A 172 -28.91 2.37 28.20
C ALA A 172 -27.88 1.88 29.24
N GLU A 173 -27.17 0.79 28.95
CA GLU A 173 -26.11 0.26 29.80
C GLU A 173 -24.84 1.15 29.78
N ALA A 174 -24.40 1.54 28.58
CA ALA A 174 -23.13 2.24 28.41
C ALA A 174 -23.21 3.76 28.60
N PHE A 175 -24.33 4.39 28.21
CA PHE A 175 -24.56 5.84 28.33
C PHE A 175 -25.64 6.11 29.37
N ARG A 176 -25.21 6.36 30.60
CA ARG A 176 -26.08 6.50 31.77
C ARG A 176 -26.36 7.95 32.08
N GLU A 177 -27.54 8.24 32.61
CA GLU A 177 -27.83 9.52 33.25
C GLU A 177 -27.66 9.36 34.77
N VAL A 178 -26.69 10.09 35.34
CA VAL A 178 -26.37 10.01 36.77
C VAL A 178 -26.57 11.36 37.41
N ARG A 179 -27.29 11.39 38.54
CA ARG A 179 -27.47 12.57 39.37
C ARG A 179 -26.36 12.66 40.39
N PHE A 180 -25.49 13.65 40.24
CA PHE A 180 -24.34 13.84 41.12
C PHE A 180 -24.75 14.52 42.45
N PRO A 181 -23.88 14.49 43.49
CA PRO A 181 -24.15 15.11 44.79
C PRO A 181 -24.43 16.62 44.73
N ASP A 182 -23.96 17.31 43.69
CA ASP A 182 -24.26 18.72 43.41
C ASP A 182 -25.70 18.95 42.90
N GLY A 183 -26.50 17.89 42.77
CA GLY A 183 -27.89 17.94 42.36
C GLY A 183 -28.09 17.95 40.84
N VAL A 184 -27.03 17.96 40.04
CA VAL A 184 -27.08 18.03 38.57
C VAL A 184 -27.05 16.62 37.97
N THR A 185 -28.03 16.32 37.10
CA THR A 185 -28.00 15.11 36.29
C THR A 185 -27.12 15.31 35.08
N ARG A 186 -26.18 14.39 34.86
CA ARG A 186 -25.26 14.42 33.72
C ARG A 186 -25.30 13.09 32.98
N ARG A 187 -25.20 13.15 31.65
CA ARG A 187 -25.00 11.97 30.81
C ARG A 187 -23.52 11.60 30.82
N ILE A 188 -23.22 10.37 31.21
CA ILE A 188 -21.87 9.82 31.31
C ILE A 188 -21.78 8.51 30.53
N TYR A 189 -20.61 8.25 29.95
CA TYR A 189 -20.24 7.02 29.29
C TYR A 189 -19.36 6.18 30.21
N LYS A 190 -19.75 4.92 30.41
CA LYS A 190 -19.00 3.91 31.17
C LYS A 190 -17.88 3.35 30.30
N THR A 191 -16.62 3.65 30.63
CA THR A 191 -15.49 3.28 29.74
C THR A 191 -15.05 1.82 29.89
N GLY A 192 -15.37 1.17 31.00
CA GLY A 192 -14.84 -0.14 31.35
C GLY A 192 -13.38 -0.11 31.80
N ASP A 193 -12.80 1.08 32.01
CA ASP A 193 -11.41 1.27 32.44
C ASP A 193 -11.33 1.59 33.93
N LEU A 194 -10.28 1.10 34.60
CA LEU A 194 -9.90 1.51 35.95
C LEU A 194 -8.91 2.67 35.88
N ALA A 195 -9.11 3.67 36.73
CA ALA A 195 -8.25 4.84 36.81
C ALA A 195 -8.22 5.41 38.23
N ARG A 196 -7.27 6.31 38.50
CA ARG A 196 -7.22 7.12 39.72
C ARG A 196 -6.78 8.55 39.43
N TRP A 197 -7.22 9.48 40.28
CA TRP A 197 -6.76 10.88 40.24
C TRP A 197 -5.39 11.01 40.90
N LEU A 198 -4.44 11.62 40.20
CA LEU A 198 -3.17 12.03 40.77
C LEU A 198 -3.32 13.38 41.51
N PRO A 199 -2.45 13.70 42.48
CA PRO A 199 -2.48 14.98 43.17
C PRO A 199 -2.33 16.20 42.24
N SER A 200 -1.73 16.02 41.06
CA SER A 200 -1.64 17.04 40.01
C SER A 200 -2.98 17.36 39.34
N GLY A 201 -4.01 16.54 39.60
CA GLY A 201 -5.29 16.53 38.90
C GLY A 201 -5.25 15.82 37.55
N ASP A 202 -4.15 15.16 37.19
CA ASP A 202 -4.09 14.26 36.04
C ASP A 202 -4.71 12.90 36.38
N ILE A 203 -5.19 12.20 35.37
CA ILE A 203 -5.74 10.86 35.52
C ILE A 203 -4.66 9.85 35.17
N GLU A 204 -4.46 8.89 36.07
CA GLU A 204 -3.63 7.73 35.81
C GLU A 204 -4.50 6.52 35.42
N PHE A 205 -4.17 5.87 34.31
CA PHE A 205 -4.81 4.64 33.86
C PHE A 205 -4.26 3.44 34.64
N ALA A 206 -5.16 2.64 35.23
CA ALA A 206 -4.84 1.50 36.10
C ALA A 206 -5.21 0.14 35.50
N GLY A 207 -5.86 0.09 34.33
CA GLY A 207 -6.19 -1.16 33.63
C GLY A 207 -7.63 -1.18 33.12
N ARG A 208 -8.12 -2.35 32.70
CA ARG A 208 -9.52 -2.57 32.31
C ARG A 208 -10.26 -3.44 33.32
N ILE A 209 -11.54 -3.17 33.50
CA ILE A 209 -12.48 -3.97 34.31
C ILE A 209 -12.92 -5.19 33.51
N ASP A 210 -13.28 -4.96 32.25
CA ASP A 210 -13.56 -6.02 31.31
C ASP A 210 -12.26 -6.57 30.73
N HIS A 211 -12.34 -7.79 30.20
CA HIS A 211 -11.17 -8.48 29.67
C HIS A 211 -10.87 -8.10 28.22
N GLN A 212 -11.35 -6.93 27.76
CA GLN A 212 -11.09 -6.47 26.40
C GLN A 212 -9.59 -6.38 26.16
N ILE A 213 -9.14 -7.01 25.08
CA ILE A 213 -7.74 -7.13 24.75
C ILE A 213 -7.39 -5.98 23.81
N LYS A 214 -6.32 -5.26 24.14
CA LYS A 214 -5.71 -4.28 23.25
C LYS A 214 -4.43 -4.87 22.67
N LEU A 215 -4.49 -5.26 21.39
CA LEU A 215 -3.39 -5.89 20.67
C LEU A 215 -2.97 -4.96 19.53
N GLY A 216 -1.90 -4.20 19.75
CA GLY A 216 -1.54 -3.08 18.86
C GLY A 216 -2.69 -2.09 18.71
N SER A 217 -2.98 -1.68 17.47
CA SER A 217 -4.09 -0.76 17.15
C SER A 217 -5.49 -1.36 17.28
N TYR A 218 -5.61 -2.66 17.59
CA TYR A 218 -6.90 -3.35 17.61
C TYR A 218 -7.46 -3.46 19.03
N ARG A 219 -8.73 -3.06 19.17
CA ARG A 219 -9.56 -3.41 20.32
C ARG A 219 -10.28 -4.72 19.97
N ILE A 220 -9.97 -5.76 20.73
CA ILE A 220 -10.48 -7.11 20.50
C ILE A 220 -11.39 -7.46 21.68
N GLU A 221 -12.61 -7.89 21.36
CA GLU A 221 -13.54 -8.50 22.31
C GLU A 221 -13.22 -10.01 22.35
N PRO A 222 -12.59 -10.55 23.41
CA PRO A 222 -12.25 -11.97 23.45
C PRO A 222 -13.48 -12.87 23.30
N GLN A 223 -14.63 -12.41 23.78
CA GLN A 223 -15.90 -13.13 23.71
C GLN A 223 -16.37 -13.35 22.26
N GLU A 224 -15.99 -12.48 21.32
CA GLU A 224 -16.26 -12.71 19.90
C GLU A 224 -15.46 -13.92 19.40
N ILE A 225 -14.17 -14.00 19.76
CA ILE A 225 -13.31 -15.12 19.42
C ILE A 225 -13.80 -16.41 20.11
N GLU A 226 -14.10 -16.33 21.41
CA GLU A 226 -14.65 -17.44 22.20
C GLU A 226 -15.95 -17.98 21.60
N HIS A 227 -16.85 -17.10 21.15
CA HIS A 227 -18.08 -17.49 20.48
C HIS A 227 -17.82 -18.31 19.22
N HIS A 228 -16.94 -17.82 18.33
CA HIS A 228 -16.59 -18.53 17.10
C HIS A 228 -15.86 -19.86 17.36
N LEU A 229 -14.94 -19.91 18.33
CA LEU A 229 -14.28 -21.15 18.74
C LEU A 229 -15.29 -22.18 19.30
N ALA A 230 -16.29 -21.73 20.05
CA ALA A 230 -17.33 -22.56 20.63
C ALA A 230 -18.32 -23.12 19.59
N LEU A 231 -18.35 -22.61 18.36
CA LEU A 231 -19.15 -23.19 17.27
C LEU A 231 -18.60 -24.52 16.77
N HIS A 232 -17.33 -24.84 17.07
CA HIS A 232 -16.75 -26.11 16.68
C HIS A 232 -17.40 -27.28 17.46
N PRO A 233 -17.93 -28.34 16.81
CA PRO A 233 -18.78 -29.35 17.46
C PRO A 233 -18.16 -30.10 18.65
N ARG A 234 -16.82 -30.15 18.71
CA ARG A 234 -16.03 -30.82 19.74
C ARG A 234 -15.57 -29.89 20.88
N VAL A 235 -15.86 -28.59 20.79
CA VAL A 235 -15.52 -27.60 21.82
C VAL A 235 -16.70 -27.46 22.77
N ARG A 236 -16.45 -27.65 24.07
CA ARG A 236 -17.48 -27.48 25.12
C ARG A 236 -17.49 -26.07 25.68
N GLU A 237 -16.32 -25.53 25.99
CA GLU A 237 -16.13 -24.16 26.48
C GLU A 237 -14.82 -23.62 25.87
N ALA A 238 -14.77 -22.32 25.55
CA ALA A 238 -13.58 -21.62 25.07
C ALA A 238 -13.35 -20.35 25.90
N LEU A 239 -12.09 -20.01 26.14
CA LEU A 239 -11.68 -18.80 26.84
C LEU A 239 -10.46 -18.21 26.12
N VAL A 240 -10.49 -16.92 25.81
CA VAL A 240 -9.38 -16.23 25.13
C VAL A 240 -8.78 -15.18 26.06
N CYS A 241 -7.46 -15.24 26.22
CA CYS A 241 -6.68 -14.34 27.05
C CYS A 241 -5.59 -13.65 26.22
N CYS A 242 -5.09 -12.52 26.73
CA CYS A 242 -3.87 -11.91 26.24
C CYS A 242 -2.75 -12.24 27.20
N ASP A 243 -1.77 -13.01 26.74
CA ASP A 243 -0.56 -13.29 27.50
C ASP A 243 0.61 -12.44 26.97
N GLU A 244 1.61 -12.24 27.82
CA GLU A 244 2.86 -11.60 27.44
C GLU A 244 3.97 -12.67 27.46
N ILE A 245 4.58 -12.92 26.30
CA ILE A 245 5.66 -13.88 26.11
C ILE A 245 6.82 -13.09 25.49
N ASP A 246 7.99 -13.15 26.12
CA ASP A 246 9.20 -12.44 25.69
C ASP A 246 8.98 -10.92 25.42
N GLY A 247 8.16 -10.29 26.27
CA GLY A 247 7.83 -8.87 26.19
C GLY A 247 6.80 -8.50 25.12
N ARG A 248 6.14 -9.49 24.51
CA ARG A 248 5.13 -9.29 23.47
C ARG A 248 3.78 -9.84 23.87
N LYS A 249 2.74 -9.05 23.62
CA LYS A 249 1.35 -9.47 23.78
C LYS A 249 0.94 -10.40 22.64
N CYS A 250 0.35 -11.55 22.98
CA CYS A 250 -0.27 -12.46 22.03
C CYS A 250 -1.60 -13.00 22.56
N LEU A 251 -2.46 -13.46 21.66
CA LEU A 251 -3.71 -14.12 22.03
C LEU A 251 -3.49 -15.61 22.32
N THR A 252 -3.92 -16.07 23.48
CA THR A 252 -3.92 -17.49 23.86
C THR A 252 -5.35 -17.97 24.04
N ALA A 253 -5.72 -19.07 23.38
CA ALA A 253 -7.02 -19.71 23.52
C ALA A 253 -6.95 -20.98 24.38
N TYR A 254 -7.73 -21.00 25.45
CA TYR A 254 -7.97 -22.20 26.24
C TYR A 254 -9.23 -22.88 25.70
N ILE A 255 -9.13 -24.17 25.41
CA ILE A 255 -10.19 -24.97 24.80
C ILE A 255 -10.51 -26.15 25.72
N ALA A 256 -11.74 -26.21 26.21
CA ALA A 256 -12.25 -27.38 26.92
C ALA A 256 -12.92 -28.34 25.93
N CYS A 257 -12.32 -29.51 25.70
CA CYS A 257 -12.81 -30.51 24.74
C CYS A 257 -13.10 -31.89 25.36
N GLY A 258 -13.01 -32.04 26.69
CA GLY A 258 -13.21 -33.33 27.36
C GLY A 258 -12.09 -34.31 26.98
N THR A 259 -12.44 -35.57 26.70
CA THR A 259 -11.48 -36.62 26.31
C THR A 259 -11.18 -36.66 24.82
N GLU A 260 -11.77 -35.75 24.03
CA GLU A 260 -11.56 -35.69 22.58
C GLU A 260 -10.28 -34.91 22.27
N SER A 261 -9.48 -35.39 21.33
CA SER A 261 -8.28 -34.67 20.88
C SER A 261 -8.64 -33.65 19.81
N LEU A 262 -8.27 -32.40 20.04
CA LEU A 262 -8.28 -31.32 19.06
C LEU A 262 -6.85 -30.82 18.84
N THR A 263 -6.57 -30.36 17.63
CA THR A 263 -5.29 -29.72 17.32
C THR A 263 -5.48 -28.21 17.10
N PRO A 264 -4.43 -27.40 17.29
CA PRO A 264 -4.49 -25.98 16.99
C PRO A 264 -4.88 -25.68 15.53
N GLU A 265 -4.44 -26.49 14.56
CA GLU A 265 -4.74 -26.30 13.14
C GLU A 265 -6.23 -26.47 12.85
N GLU A 266 -6.89 -27.41 13.54
CA GLU A 266 -8.34 -27.58 13.45
C GLU A 266 -9.07 -26.35 14.00
N MET A 267 -8.59 -25.79 15.12
CA MET A 267 -9.17 -24.59 15.72
C MET A 267 -8.96 -23.35 14.86
N ILE A 268 -7.77 -23.14 14.30
CA ILE A 268 -7.49 -22.05 13.35
C ILE A 268 -8.45 -22.16 12.17
N ARG A 269 -8.52 -23.32 11.51
CA ARG A 269 -9.39 -23.55 10.36
C ARG A 269 -10.87 -23.29 10.69
N SER A 270 -11.29 -23.57 11.91
CA SER A 270 -12.67 -23.33 12.34
C SER A 270 -13.05 -21.84 12.41
N VAL A 271 -12.07 -20.95 12.65
CA VAL A 271 -12.30 -19.51 12.78
C VAL A 271 -11.79 -18.69 11.58
N SER A 272 -10.88 -19.25 10.78
CA SER A 272 -10.37 -18.62 9.54
C SER A 272 -11.51 -18.30 8.58
N GLY A 273 -11.58 -17.05 8.11
CA GLY A 273 -12.63 -16.56 7.22
C GLY A 273 -13.92 -16.11 7.93
N GLN A 274 -14.07 -16.39 9.23
CA GLN A 274 -15.14 -15.83 10.07
C GLN A 274 -14.63 -14.66 10.92
N LEU A 275 -13.39 -14.74 11.37
CA LEU A 275 -12.68 -13.69 12.10
C LEU A 275 -11.57 -13.07 11.24
N PRO A 276 -11.27 -11.78 11.41
CA PRO A 276 -10.04 -11.18 10.88
C PRO A 276 -8.77 -11.84 11.43
N ASP A 277 -7.69 -11.86 10.66
CA ASP A 277 -6.43 -12.54 11.03
C ASP A 277 -5.87 -12.12 12.40
N TYR A 278 -5.97 -10.83 12.75
CA TYR A 278 -5.48 -10.30 14.03
C TYR A 278 -6.28 -10.79 15.26
N MET A 279 -7.46 -11.39 15.04
CA MET A 279 -8.29 -12.00 16.09
C MET A 279 -8.05 -13.50 16.24
N ILE A 280 -7.25 -14.12 15.36
CA ILE A 280 -6.95 -15.55 15.45
C ILE A 280 -5.93 -15.79 16.58
N PRO A 281 -6.22 -16.66 17.57
CA PRO A 281 -5.29 -16.97 18.65
C PRO A 281 -3.96 -17.54 18.14
N HIS A 282 -2.87 -17.13 18.78
CA HIS A 282 -1.50 -17.54 18.43
C HIS A 282 -1.10 -18.85 19.12
N ARG A 283 -1.74 -19.17 20.24
CA ARG A 283 -1.45 -20.36 21.06
C ARG A 283 -2.74 -21.01 21.55
N TYR A 284 -2.70 -22.33 21.71
CA TYR A 284 -3.83 -23.10 22.22
C TYR A 284 -3.43 -23.97 23.40
N ILE A 285 -4.28 -24.00 24.42
CA ILE A 285 -4.18 -24.92 25.55
C ILE A 285 -5.45 -25.75 25.56
N PHE A 286 -5.31 -27.07 25.42
CA PHE A 286 -6.43 -28.01 25.52
C PHE A 286 -6.52 -28.55 26.93
N VAL A 287 -7.71 -28.51 27.51
CA VAL A 287 -8.01 -29.05 28.84
C VAL A 287 -9.25 -29.92 28.80
N ASP A 288 -9.34 -30.88 29.71
CA ASP A 288 -10.53 -31.72 29.83
C ASP A 288 -11.77 -30.88 30.24
N SER A 289 -11.57 -29.92 31.15
CA SER A 289 -12.58 -28.97 31.60
C SER A 289 -11.94 -27.74 32.26
N PHE A 290 -12.65 -26.62 32.29
CA PHE A 290 -12.16 -25.44 33.00
C PHE A 290 -12.31 -25.58 34.51
N PRO A 291 -11.28 -25.22 35.31
CA PRO A 291 -11.40 -25.13 36.75
C PRO A 291 -12.46 -24.08 37.10
N LYS A 292 -13.33 -24.39 38.06
CA LYS A 292 -14.41 -23.50 38.50
C LYS A 292 -14.20 -23.12 39.96
N THR A 293 -14.45 -21.86 40.27
CA THR A 293 -14.54 -21.33 41.64
C THR A 293 -15.72 -21.95 42.39
N ILE A 294 -15.78 -21.76 43.71
CA ILE A 294 -16.93 -22.17 44.55
C ILE A 294 -18.28 -21.61 44.04
N ASN A 295 -18.26 -20.47 43.35
CA ASN A 295 -19.44 -19.83 42.77
C ASN A 295 -19.75 -20.29 41.33
N GLY A 296 -19.08 -21.33 40.83
CA GLY A 296 -19.31 -21.89 39.50
C GLY A 296 -18.74 -21.09 38.33
N LYS A 297 -18.05 -19.97 38.57
CA LYS A 297 -17.33 -19.19 37.53
C LYS A 297 -15.98 -19.83 37.22
N ILE A 298 -15.47 -19.67 35.99
CA ILE A 298 -14.12 -20.12 35.60
C ILE A 298 -13.07 -19.47 36.51
N ASP A 299 -12.24 -20.30 37.15
CA ASP A 299 -11.13 -19.87 37.97
C ASP A 299 -9.87 -19.70 37.11
N ARG A 300 -9.70 -18.49 36.58
CA ARG A 300 -8.61 -18.17 35.66
C ARG A 300 -7.22 -18.26 36.28
N ARG A 301 -7.10 -18.12 37.61
CA ARG A 301 -5.81 -18.23 38.30
C ARG A 301 -5.32 -19.68 38.39
N SER A 302 -6.26 -20.62 38.32
CA SER A 302 -6.00 -22.05 38.38
C SER A 302 -5.89 -22.68 36.98
N LEU A 303 -5.99 -21.89 35.92
CA LEU A 303 -5.75 -22.36 34.56
C LEU A 303 -4.26 -22.74 34.39
N PRO A 304 -3.96 -23.73 33.53
CA PRO A 304 -2.59 -24.04 33.18
C PRO A 304 -1.85 -22.79 32.67
N ALA A 305 -0.60 -22.64 33.07
CA ALA A 305 0.23 -21.54 32.62
C ALA A 305 0.39 -21.54 31.09
N ALA A 306 0.43 -20.35 30.49
CA ALA A 306 0.63 -20.16 29.04
C ALA A 306 1.92 -20.81 28.51
N SER A 307 2.91 -21.08 29.39
CA SER A 307 4.13 -21.82 29.06
C SER A 307 3.88 -23.26 28.63
N GLY A 308 2.77 -23.87 29.06
CA GLY A 308 2.32 -25.20 28.62
C GLY A 308 1.48 -25.16 27.35
N ALA A 309 1.25 -23.99 26.75
CA ALA A 309 0.50 -23.86 25.52
C ALA A 309 1.26 -24.46 24.36
N VAL A 310 0.58 -25.31 23.58
CA VAL A 310 1.08 -25.72 22.28
C VAL A 310 0.97 -24.49 21.39
N ALA A 311 2.11 -24.02 20.87
CA ALA A 311 2.09 -22.98 19.84
C ALA A 311 1.17 -23.48 18.73
N ALA A 312 0.31 -22.61 18.20
CA ALA A 312 -0.73 -23.06 17.29
C ALA A 312 -0.19 -23.60 15.95
N ARG A 313 1.12 -23.52 15.77
CA ARG A 313 1.79 -23.61 14.50
C ARG A 313 3.06 -24.39 14.72
N THR A 314 3.20 -25.44 13.93
CA THR A 314 4.44 -26.18 13.78
C THR A 314 5.52 -25.15 13.47
N ILE A 315 6.45 -24.91 14.41
CA ILE A 315 7.79 -24.49 14.01
C ILE A 315 8.22 -25.62 13.09
N ASN A 316 8.23 -25.35 11.78
CA ASN A 316 8.79 -26.27 10.82
C ASN A 316 10.29 -26.28 11.12
N ASP A 317 10.74 -27.15 12.03
CA ASP A 317 12.15 -27.34 12.43
C ASP A 317 13.07 -27.75 11.26
N ALA A 318 12.59 -27.66 10.01
CA ALA A 318 13.37 -27.68 8.80
C ALA A 318 14.57 -26.72 8.96
N PRO A 319 15.79 -27.28 9.11
CA PRO A 319 16.95 -26.47 9.39
C PRO A 319 17.34 -25.67 8.14
N PRO A 320 17.98 -24.50 8.32
CA PRO A 320 18.57 -23.76 7.21
C PRO A 320 19.52 -24.60 6.35
N GLN A 321 19.25 -24.66 5.05
CA GLN A 321 20.00 -25.45 4.08
C GLN A 321 21.08 -24.64 3.36
N THR A 322 20.93 -23.32 3.26
CA THR A 322 21.89 -22.41 2.61
C THR A 322 22.46 -21.38 3.57
N ASP A 323 23.58 -20.72 3.21
CA ASP A 323 24.17 -19.62 3.99
C ASP A 323 23.18 -18.44 4.11
N THR A 324 22.48 -18.12 3.02
CA THR A 324 21.43 -17.09 2.98
C THR A 324 20.30 -17.41 3.95
N GLN A 325 19.82 -18.67 3.98
CA GLN A 325 18.81 -19.12 4.93
C GLN A 325 19.30 -19.07 6.37
N ARG A 326 20.57 -19.42 6.65
CA ARG A 326 21.13 -19.35 8.02
C ARG A 326 21.16 -17.92 8.55
N CYS A 327 21.62 -16.98 7.73
CA CYS A 327 21.67 -15.58 8.12
C CYS A 327 20.25 -14.98 8.25
N LEU A 328 19.34 -15.29 7.34
CA LEU A 328 17.94 -14.84 7.44
C LEU A 328 17.21 -15.42 8.65
N ALA A 329 17.40 -16.71 8.96
CA ALA A 329 16.82 -17.32 10.15
C ALA A 329 17.33 -16.64 11.42
N ALA A 330 18.62 -16.29 11.49
CA ALA A 330 19.18 -15.53 12.60
C ALA A 330 18.60 -14.11 12.72
N ILE A 331 18.44 -13.40 11.58
CA ILE A 331 17.79 -12.09 11.55
C ILE A 331 16.33 -12.18 12.01
N PHE A 332 15.58 -13.16 11.53
CA PHE A 332 14.19 -13.36 11.93
C PHE A 332 14.11 -13.70 13.43
N ALA A 333 14.99 -14.57 13.93
CA ALA A 333 15.04 -14.96 15.33
C ALA A 333 15.36 -13.76 16.24
N ASP A 334 16.35 -12.94 15.88
CA ASP A 334 16.70 -11.71 16.59
C ASP A 334 15.54 -10.70 16.57
N VAL A 335 14.98 -10.44 15.38
CA VAL A 335 13.87 -9.48 15.26
C VAL A 335 12.61 -9.99 15.94
N LEU A 336 12.36 -11.29 15.99
CA LEU A 336 11.21 -11.89 16.66
C LEU A 336 11.46 -12.20 18.15
N GLN A 337 12.70 -12.09 18.62
CA GLN A 337 13.15 -12.47 19.97
C GLN A 337 12.84 -13.95 20.29
N LEU A 338 13.16 -14.83 19.35
CA LEU A 338 12.99 -16.29 19.47
C LEU A 338 14.37 -16.97 19.48
N ASP A 339 14.47 -18.12 20.16
CA ASP A 339 15.72 -18.90 20.21
C ASP A 339 16.12 -19.46 18.83
N SER A 340 15.13 -19.91 18.04
CA SER A 340 15.33 -20.43 16.69
C SER A 340 14.07 -20.33 15.84
N ILE A 341 14.25 -20.29 14.52
CA ILE A 341 13.17 -20.25 13.53
C ILE A 341 13.45 -21.26 12.41
N GLY A 342 12.41 -21.98 12.04
CA GLY A 342 12.35 -22.88 10.90
C GLY A 342 12.29 -22.16 9.56
N ILE A 343 12.87 -22.74 8.50
CA ILE A 343 12.92 -22.03 7.21
C ILE A 343 11.56 -21.78 6.57
N TYR A 344 10.54 -22.56 6.92
CA TYR A 344 9.19 -22.44 6.39
C TYR A 344 8.22 -21.77 7.36
N ASP A 345 8.73 -21.26 8.48
CA ASP A 345 7.89 -20.55 9.44
C ASP A 345 7.50 -19.19 8.87
N ASP A 346 6.20 -18.93 8.83
CA ASP A 346 5.68 -17.64 8.42
C ASP A 346 5.95 -16.59 9.51
N PHE A 347 6.58 -15.49 9.10
CA PHE A 347 7.01 -14.41 9.97
C PHE A 347 5.85 -13.77 10.74
N PHE A 348 4.70 -13.56 10.09
CA PHE A 348 3.52 -12.96 10.72
C PHE A 348 2.87 -13.94 11.67
N GLU A 349 2.92 -15.22 11.29
CA GLU A 349 2.42 -16.28 12.13
C GLU A 349 3.19 -16.46 13.44
N LEU A 350 4.50 -16.12 13.44
CA LEU A 350 5.37 -16.06 14.61
C LEU A 350 5.26 -14.74 15.41
N GLY A 351 4.21 -13.95 15.19
CA GLY A 351 4.00 -12.67 15.87
C GLY A 351 4.73 -11.49 15.21
N GLY A 352 5.21 -11.68 13.98
CA GLY A 352 5.66 -10.60 13.11
C GLY A 352 4.53 -9.61 12.81
N SER A 353 4.85 -8.33 12.79
CA SER A 353 3.93 -7.27 12.40
C SER A 353 4.55 -6.46 11.26
N SER A 354 3.75 -5.64 10.59
CA SER A 354 4.25 -4.71 9.55
C SER A 354 5.42 -3.84 10.03
N LEU A 355 5.46 -3.65 11.35
CA LEU A 355 6.49 -2.95 12.10
C LEU A 355 7.82 -3.72 12.06
N LEU A 356 7.78 -4.96 12.57
CA LEU A 356 8.92 -5.87 12.62
C LEU A 356 9.45 -6.23 11.24
N VAL A 357 8.59 -6.26 10.21
CA VAL A 357 9.02 -6.40 8.80
C VAL A 357 10.05 -5.34 8.41
N THR A 358 9.85 -4.09 8.83
CA THR A 358 10.76 -2.98 8.51
C THR A 358 12.13 -3.21 9.14
N ARG A 359 12.18 -3.70 10.40
CA ARG A 359 13.42 -4.06 11.08
C ARG A 359 14.15 -5.21 10.37
N VAL A 360 13.42 -6.25 9.96
CA VAL A 360 14.00 -7.35 9.18
C VAL A 360 14.59 -6.84 7.88
N ILE A 361 13.87 -6.02 7.13
CA ILE A 361 14.34 -5.48 5.85
C ILE A 361 15.60 -4.63 6.03
N ALA A 362 15.66 -3.79 7.08
CA ALA A 362 16.84 -3.00 7.40
C ALA A 362 18.06 -3.89 7.72
N GLN A 363 17.88 -4.94 8.54
CA GLN A 363 18.95 -5.89 8.84
C GLN A 363 19.37 -6.70 7.61
N VAL A 364 18.43 -7.16 6.79
CA VAL A 364 18.73 -7.87 5.54
C VAL A 364 19.54 -6.98 4.60
N ARG A 365 19.14 -5.71 4.43
CA ARG A 365 19.92 -4.75 3.64
C ARG A 365 21.34 -4.59 4.17
N LYS A 366 21.51 -4.49 5.49
CA LYS A 366 22.83 -4.38 6.13
C LYS A 366 23.71 -5.61 5.90
N HIS A 367 23.14 -6.81 5.93
CA HIS A 367 23.88 -8.07 5.82
C HIS A 367 24.15 -8.51 4.39
N PHE A 368 23.25 -8.19 3.45
CA PHE A 368 23.30 -8.69 2.08
C PHE A 368 23.48 -7.60 1.02
N ASP A 369 23.53 -6.32 1.40
CA ASP A 369 23.57 -5.15 0.51
C ASP A 369 22.47 -5.15 -0.57
N MET A 370 21.33 -5.77 -0.26
CA MET A 370 20.19 -5.92 -1.16
C MET A 370 18.91 -5.42 -0.49
N PRO A 371 18.23 -4.41 -1.04
CA PRO A 371 16.94 -3.98 -0.51
C PRO A 371 15.85 -5.00 -0.85
N ILE A 372 15.03 -5.36 0.13
CA ILE A 372 13.79 -6.11 -0.10
C ILE A 372 12.62 -5.14 0.04
N PRO A 373 11.84 -4.90 -1.03
CA PRO A 373 10.60 -4.13 -0.92
C PRO A 373 9.67 -4.76 0.10
N VAL A 374 9.06 -3.94 0.97
CA VAL A 374 8.10 -4.40 1.98
C VAL A 374 7.02 -5.28 1.37
N ARG A 375 6.49 -4.91 0.20
CA ARG A 375 5.50 -5.71 -0.54
C ARG A 375 5.99 -7.14 -0.81
N ASP A 376 7.25 -7.29 -1.20
CA ASP A 376 7.81 -8.59 -1.54
C ASP A 376 7.99 -9.44 -0.27
N PHE A 377 8.25 -8.81 0.88
CA PHE A 377 8.25 -9.49 2.17
C PHE A 377 6.88 -10.06 2.53
N PHE A 378 5.82 -9.26 2.40
CA PHE A 378 4.45 -9.71 2.65
C PHE A 378 4.00 -10.83 1.70
N ALA A 379 4.49 -10.84 0.46
CA ALA A 379 4.22 -11.90 -0.50
C ALA A 379 5.05 -13.18 -0.26
N ASN A 380 6.12 -13.09 0.54
CA ASN A 380 7.08 -14.17 0.78
C ASN A 380 7.42 -14.24 2.28
N PRO A 381 6.47 -14.60 3.15
CA PRO A 381 6.58 -14.33 4.57
C PRO A 381 7.51 -15.27 5.36
N ASN A 382 8.20 -16.22 4.74
CA ASN A 382 9.12 -17.14 5.44
C ASN A 382 10.56 -17.06 4.92
N VAL A 383 11.50 -17.57 5.73
CA VAL A 383 12.94 -17.53 5.47
C VAL A 383 13.30 -18.20 4.13
N ALA A 384 12.69 -19.33 3.78
CA ALA A 384 12.98 -20.03 2.54
C ALA A 384 12.60 -19.20 1.29
N MET A 385 11.44 -18.54 1.32
CA MET A 385 10.95 -17.71 0.22
C MET A 385 11.77 -16.41 0.10
N ILE A 386 12.11 -15.76 1.21
CA ILE A 386 12.98 -14.59 1.22
C ILE A 386 14.39 -14.95 0.77
N ALA A 387 14.94 -16.08 1.23
CA ALA A 387 16.23 -16.58 0.79
C ALA A 387 16.23 -16.84 -0.71
N ALA A 388 15.19 -17.48 -1.25
CA ALA A 388 15.08 -17.69 -2.69
C ALA A 388 15.00 -16.36 -3.47
N LEU A 389 14.31 -15.35 -2.94
CA LEU A 389 14.26 -14.02 -3.54
C LEU A 389 15.65 -13.34 -3.53
N LEU A 390 16.37 -13.42 -2.41
CA LEU A 390 17.73 -12.89 -2.28
C LEU A 390 18.71 -13.66 -3.16
N ASP A 391 18.65 -14.99 -3.19
CA ASP A 391 19.50 -15.85 -4.00
C ASP A 391 19.23 -15.63 -5.49
N GLN A 392 17.96 -15.43 -5.90
CA GLN A 392 17.63 -15.04 -7.27
C GLN A 392 18.14 -13.64 -7.61
N ARG A 393 18.11 -12.69 -6.68
CA ARG A 393 18.65 -11.34 -6.88
C ARG A 393 20.19 -11.32 -6.87
N ALA A 394 20.82 -12.10 -6.01
CA ALA A 394 22.25 -12.31 -5.96
C ALA A 394 22.73 -13.06 -7.21
N ALA A 395 21.98 -14.07 -7.66
CA ALA A 395 22.22 -14.73 -8.95
C ALA A 395 21.98 -13.76 -10.12
N ARG A 396 21.05 -12.80 -10.05
CA ARG A 396 20.92 -11.69 -11.03
C ARG A 396 22.02 -10.62 -10.92
N ASN A 397 22.70 -10.53 -9.77
CA ASN A 397 23.87 -9.66 -9.58
C ASN A 397 25.19 -10.37 -9.96
N HIS A 398 25.24 -11.70 -9.94
CA HIS A 398 26.37 -12.53 -10.36
C HIS A 398 26.26 -13.07 -11.79
N LEU A 399 25.05 -13.20 -12.32
CA LEU A 399 24.81 -13.01 -13.74
C LEU A 399 25.12 -11.53 -13.98
N THR A 400 26.09 -11.26 -14.85
CA THR A 400 26.40 -9.92 -15.36
C THR A 400 25.14 -9.06 -15.43
N PRO A 401 25.21 -7.79 -14.97
CA PRO A 401 24.06 -6.94 -14.73
C PRO A 401 23.06 -7.06 -15.88
N GLU A 402 21.81 -7.30 -15.47
CA GLU A 402 20.59 -6.92 -16.17
C GLU A 402 20.90 -6.03 -17.37
N GLN A 403 20.55 -6.52 -18.57
CA GLN A 403 20.76 -5.90 -19.89
C GLN A 403 20.01 -4.55 -20.05
N THR A 404 20.04 -3.69 -19.04
CA THR A 404 20.24 -2.26 -19.23
C THR A 404 21.42 -2.03 -20.17
N LEU A 405 21.24 -1.09 -21.10
CA LEU A 405 22.15 -0.76 -22.19
C LEU A 405 23.63 -0.80 -21.76
N PRO A 406 24.56 -1.17 -22.67
CA PRO A 406 26.00 -1.19 -22.41
C PRO A 406 26.47 0.05 -21.64
N GLN A 407 27.49 -0.09 -20.79
CA GLN A 407 27.99 0.99 -19.90
C GLN A 407 28.38 2.28 -20.66
N GLU A 408 28.66 2.20 -21.96
CA GLU A 408 28.91 3.32 -22.88
C GLU A 408 27.66 4.17 -23.21
N ASP A 409 26.47 3.66 -22.92
CA ASP A 409 25.17 4.27 -23.22
C ASP A 409 24.44 4.85 -21.99
N ARG A 410 24.97 4.69 -20.77
CA ARG A 410 24.41 5.33 -19.56
C ARG A 410 24.59 6.85 -19.64
N ILE A 411 23.49 7.60 -19.54
CA ILE A 411 23.49 9.06 -19.69
C ILE A 411 23.83 9.72 -18.34
N PRO A 412 24.94 10.48 -18.24
CA PRO A 412 25.18 11.33 -17.07
C PRO A 412 24.07 12.37 -16.93
N ALA A 413 23.61 12.66 -15.71
CA ALA A 413 22.48 13.57 -15.48
C ALA A 413 22.64 14.97 -16.14
N GLN A 414 23.89 15.41 -16.34
CA GLN A 414 24.26 16.68 -16.97
C GLN A 414 24.10 16.70 -18.51
N GLN A 415 23.87 15.54 -19.15
CA GLN A 415 23.72 15.38 -20.61
C GLN A 415 22.28 15.05 -21.03
N LEU A 416 21.34 15.02 -20.08
CA LEU A 416 19.92 14.78 -20.37
C LEU A 416 19.28 16.07 -20.93
N PRO A 417 18.41 15.97 -21.94
CA PRO A 417 17.62 17.12 -22.39
C PRO A 417 16.72 17.57 -21.25
N THR A 418 16.49 18.88 -21.15
CA THR A 418 15.45 19.40 -20.25
C THR A 418 14.09 19.16 -20.93
N PRO A 419 13.22 18.27 -20.42
CA PRO A 419 11.94 18.02 -21.06
C PRO A 419 11.02 19.25 -20.89
N HIS A 420 10.28 19.60 -21.93
CA HIS A 420 9.33 20.71 -21.93
C HIS A 420 7.89 20.15 -21.95
N PRO A 421 7.23 20.04 -20.80
CA PRO A 421 5.82 19.63 -20.73
C PRO A 421 4.91 20.79 -21.13
N PHE A 422 3.90 20.53 -21.97
CA PHE A 422 2.89 21.52 -22.35
C PHE A 422 1.58 20.86 -22.78
N PHE A 423 0.55 21.69 -22.95
CA PHE A 423 -0.73 21.29 -23.52
C PHE A 423 -0.90 21.85 -24.92
N PHE A 424 -1.44 21.05 -25.83
CA PHE A 424 -1.85 21.51 -27.16
C PHE A 424 -3.32 21.18 -27.44
N GLU A 425 -3.97 21.99 -28.27
CA GLU A 425 -5.36 21.80 -28.65
C GLU A 425 -5.47 20.70 -29.71
N SER A 426 -6.39 19.77 -29.49
CA SER A 426 -6.82 18.84 -30.54
C SER A 426 -7.84 19.53 -31.44
N SER A 427 -7.70 19.34 -32.75
CA SER A 427 -8.54 19.92 -33.80
C SER A 427 -9.87 19.20 -34.00
N TYR A 428 -10.16 18.16 -33.22
CA TYR A 428 -11.37 17.37 -33.37
C TYR A 428 -12.59 18.08 -32.76
N GLU A 429 -13.51 18.52 -33.62
CA GLU A 429 -14.78 19.14 -33.23
C GLU A 429 -15.77 18.09 -32.68
N THR A 430 -16.26 18.26 -31.45
CA THR A 430 -17.40 17.49 -30.94
C THR A 430 -18.69 18.30 -31.06
N ALA A 431 -19.77 17.64 -31.51
CA ALA A 431 -21.11 18.22 -31.59
C ALA A 431 -21.77 18.51 -30.23
N ALA A 432 -21.04 18.35 -29.11
CA ALA A 432 -21.55 18.58 -27.76
C ALA A 432 -20.48 19.19 -26.84
N SER A 433 -20.81 20.37 -26.32
CA SER A 433 -20.21 21.11 -25.18
C SER A 433 -18.75 21.62 -25.25
N ASP A 434 -18.69 22.94 -25.08
CA ASP A 434 -17.68 23.95 -24.70
C ASP A 434 -16.37 23.57 -23.94
N SER A 435 -15.92 22.31 -23.92
CA SER A 435 -14.63 21.94 -23.35
C SER A 435 -13.58 21.74 -24.46
N GLN A 436 -12.67 22.71 -24.61
CA GLN A 436 -11.46 22.53 -25.41
C GLN A 436 -10.69 21.31 -24.87
N SER A 437 -10.69 20.21 -25.61
CA SER A 437 -9.92 19.03 -25.26
C SER A 437 -8.43 19.30 -25.51
N ARG A 438 -7.68 19.47 -24.43
CA ARG A 438 -6.23 19.70 -24.45
C ARG A 438 -5.46 18.40 -24.22
N LEU A 439 -4.49 18.11 -25.08
CA LEU A 439 -3.60 16.96 -24.98
C LEU A 439 -2.32 17.37 -24.26
N PHE A 440 -1.89 16.54 -23.30
CA PHE A 440 -0.61 16.73 -22.62
C PHE A 440 0.50 16.10 -23.46
N ALA A 441 1.56 16.86 -23.71
CA ALA A 441 2.75 16.39 -24.38
C ALA A 441 4.01 16.81 -23.65
N ILE A 442 5.08 16.06 -23.88
CA ILE A 442 6.43 16.39 -23.43
C ILE A 442 7.32 16.44 -24.66
N HIS A 443 7.92 17.60 -24.91
CA HIS A 443 8.96 17.77 -25.93
C HIS A 443 10.34 17.56 -25.32
N TYR A 444 11.15 16.74 -25.98
CA TYR A 444 12.54 16.49 -25.65
C TYR A 444 13.39 17.09 -26.78
N PRO A 445 13.97 18.28 -26.58
CA PRO A 445 14.83 18.92 -27.58
C PRO A 445 16.12 18.11 -27.78
N PRO A 446 16.81 18.25 -28.94
CA PRO A 446 18.03 17.49 -29.22
C PRO A 446 19.19 17.91 -28.30
N CYS A 447 19.92 16.92 -27.76
CA CYS A 447 21.12 17.13 -26.94
C CYS A 447 22.44 17.13 -27.72
N ALA A 448 22.39 16.75 -29.00
CA ALA A 448 23.51 16.72 -29.94
C ALA A 448 23.18 17.64 -31.13
N PRO A 449 24.12 17.89 -32.08
CA PRO A 449 23.81 18.62 -33.30
C PRO A 449 22.54 18.05 -33.96
N THR A 450 21.58 18.92 -34.24
CA THR A 450 20.25 18.49 -34.73
C THR A 450 20.39 17.69 -36.03
N LEU A 451 19.70 16.55 -36.09
CA LEU A 451 19.52 15.78 -37.31
C LEU A 451 18.51 16.44 -38.26
N HIS A 452 17.84 17.52 -37.84
CA HIS A 452 16.60 18.00 -38.46
C HIS A 452 15.57 16.88 -38.64
N HIS A 453 15.53 15.95 -37.68
CA HIS A 453 14.67 14.77 -37.68
C HIS A 453 13.70 14.87 -36.50
N ALA A 454 12.42 15.04 -36.81
CA ALA A 454 11.33 15.04 -35.85
C ALA A 454 10.82 13.62 -35.60
N VAL A 455 10.68 13.23 -34.34
CA VAL A 455 10.10 11.95 -33.94
C VAL A 455 8.89 12.16 -33.05
N LEU A 456 7.73 11.71 -33.49
CA LEU A 456 6.53 11.66 -32.68
C LEU A 456 6.39 10.27 -32.06
N ILE A 457 6.30 10.19 -30.74
CA ILE A 457 6.02 8.96 -30.01
C ILE A 457 4.59 9.03 -29.49
N CYS A 458 3.73 8.10 -29.91
CA CYS A 458 2.35 7.99 -29.43
C CYS A 458 2.08 6.63 -28.78
N SER A 459 1.39 6.64 -27.63
CA SER A 459 1.14 5.45 -26.81
C SER A 459 -0.33 5.36 -26.35
N PRO A 460 -0.96 4.16 -26.40
CA PRO A 460 -2.36 3.94 -26.01
C PRO A 460 -2.64 4.13 -24.51
N GLU A 461 -3.94 4.28 -24.22
CA GLU A 461 -4.55 4.40 -22.89
C GLU A 461 -4.38 3.13 -22.02
N GLY A 462 -4.44 3.30 -20.70
CA GLY A 462 -4.80 2.23 -19.74
C GLY A 462 -3.63 1.53 -19.05
N ASN A 463 -3.83 0.27 -18.63
CA ASN A 463 -2.79 -0.52 -17.93
C ASN A 463 -1.53 -0.73 -18.78
N GLU A 464 -1.64 -0.67 -20.12
CA GLU A 464 -0.51 -0.70 -21.05
C GLU A 464 0.39 0.56 -20.93
N TYR A 465 -0.20 1.72 -20.62
CA TYR A 465 0.50 2.99 -20.42
C TYR A 465 1.38 2.97 -19.16
N VAL A 466 0.83 2.58 -18.01
CA VAL A 466 1.57 2.53 -16.73
C VAL A 466 2.79 1.60 -16.84
N ARG A 467 2.66 0.50 -17.57
CA ARG A 467 3.73 -0.50 -17.76
C ARG A 467 4.85 -0.06 -18.71
N SER A 468 4.59 0.92 -19.59
CA SER A 468 5.53 1.36 -20.63
C SER A 468 6.06 2.79 -20.44
N HIS A 469 5.48 3.59 -19.53
CA HIS A 469 5.78 5.02 -19.38
C HIS A 469 7.29 5.32 -19.17
N ARG A 470 7.97 4.58 -18.29
CA ARG A 470 9.41 4.76 -18.00
C ARG A 470 10.29 4.41 -19.20
N ASN A 471 9.93 3.35 -19.91
CA ASN A 471 10.64 2.87 -21.10
C ASN A 471 10.48 3.83 -22.29
N LEU A 472 9.28 4.38 -22.46
CA LEU A 472 9.01 5.42 -23.45
C LEU A 472 9.75 6.72 -23.19
N GLN A 473 9.85 7.12 -21.92
CA GLN A 473 10.68 8.24 -21.51
C GLN A 473 12.16 7.97 -21.84
N GLN A 474 12.66 6.78 -21.53
CA GLN A 474 14.04 6.39 -21.88
C GLN A 474 14.27 6.42 -23.39
N LEU A 475 13.32 5.93 -24.21
CA LEU A 475 13.43 5.99 -25.66
C LEU A 475 13.52 7.44 -26.16
N ALA A 476 12.67 8.33 -25.65
CA ALA A 476 12.68 9.75 -26.01
C ALA A 476 14.02 10.41 -25.67
N LEU A 477 14.59 10.11 -24.50
CA LEU A 477 15.91 10.60 -24.08
C LEU A 477 17.04 10.10 -25.00
N LEU A 478 17.02 8.82 -25.39
CA LEU A 478 18.02 8.23 -26.29
C LEU A 478 17.94 8.82 -27.71
N LEU A 479 16.72 9.08 -28.20
CA LEU A 479 16.49 9.70 -29.50
C LEU A 479 16.93 11.17 -29.52
N SER A 480 16.63 11.92 -28.47
CA SER A 480 17.13 13.29 -28.29
C SER A 480 18.66 13.34 -28.26
N ARG A 481 19.31 12.37 -27.61
CA ARG A 481 20.79 12.26 -27.58
C ARG A 481 21.41 12.06 -28.95
N ILE A 482 20.75 11.34 -29.87
CA ILE A 482 21.27 11.18 -31.24
C ILE A 482 20.96 12.39 -32.15
N GLY A 483 20.32 13.43 -31.62
CA GLY A 483 20.05 14.69 -32.32
C GLY A 483 18.64 14.80 -32.91
N ALA A 484 17.70 13.94 -32.52
CA ALA A 484 16.30 14.04 -32.94
C ALA A 484 15.50 15.00 -32.05
N ASP A 485 14.53 15.70 -32.62
CA ASP A 485 13.51 16.46 -31.89
C ASP A 485 12.34 15.53 -31.59
N VAL A 486 12.12 15.22 -30.31
CA VAL A 486 11.14 14.21 -29.93
C VAL A 486 9.93 14.85 -29.26
N LEU A 487 8.75 14.67 -29.82
CA LEU A 487 7.50 14.95 -29.13
C LEU A 487 6.87 13.63 -28.69
N ARG A 488 6.57 13.53 -27.40
CA ARG A 488 5.80 12.41 -26.86
C ARG A 488 4.48 12.93 -26.36
N PHE A 489 3.39 12.28 -26.75
CA PHE A 489 2.09 12.49 -26.15
C PHE A 489 1.37 11.15 -25.98
N ASP A 490 0.47 11.11 -25.02
CA ASP A 490 -0.29 9.90 -24.69
C ASP A 490 -1.76 10.13 -25.05
N PHE A 491 -2.42 9.12 -25.61
CA PHE A 491 -3.84 9.21 -25.94
C PHE A 491 -4.64 9.40 -24.64
N ALA A 492 -5.36 10.52 -24.52
CA ALA A 492 -5.85 11.01 -23.24
C ALA A 492 -6.72 10.00 -22.47
N ALA A 493 -6.25 9.63 -21.28
CA ALA A 493 -7.02 8.89 -20.30
C ALA A 493 -6.43 9.02 -18.89
N HIS A 494 -7.05 9.87 -18.08
CA HIS A 494 -6.82 10.05 -16.65
C HIS A 494 -5.40 10.52 -16.25
N GLY A 495 -5.37 11.70 -15.60
CA GLY A 495 -4.22 12.12 -14.81
C GLY A 495 -3.24 13.09 -15.47
N ASN A 496 -3.69 13.92 -16.42
CA ASN A 496 -3.20 15.30 -16.67
C ASN A 496 -3.93 15.99 -17.86
N SER A 497 -4.56 15.25 -18.77
CA SER A 497 -5.38 15.78 -19.87
C SER A 497 -6.89 15.75 -19.51
N GLY A 498 -7.58 16.87 -19.73
CA GLY A 498 -8.97 17.11 -19.27
C GLY A 498 -10.09 16.48 -20.12
N GLY A 499 -9.87 15.31 -20.72
CA GLY A 499 -10.84 14.65 -21.62
C GLY A 499 -11.62 13.49 -20.99
N ASP A 500 -12.85 13.25 -21.47
CA ASP A 500 -13.68 12.09 -21.10
C ASP A 500 -13.18 10.81 -21.81
N SER A 501 -12.38 10.01 -21.10
CA SER A 501 -11.72 8.84 -21.70
C SER A 501 -12.67 7.67 -21.97
N ALA A 502 -13.89 7.65 -21.43
CA ALA A 502 -14.84 6.56 -21.63
C ALA A 502 -15.46 6.57 -23.03
N THR A 503 -15.57 7.76 -23.64
CA THR A 503 -16.33 8.02 -24.87
C THR A 503 -15.45 8.32 -26.08
N ILE A 504 -14.17 8.70 -25.88
CA ILE A 504 -13.22 8.97 -26.97
C ILE A 504 -12.89 7.68 -27.75
N GLY A 505 -13.21 7.66 -29.04
CA GLY A 505 -12.97 6.53 -29.95
C GLY A 505 -11.75 6.68 -30.89
N PRO A 506 -11.47 5.65 -31.70
CA PRO A 506 -10.33 5.60 -32.64
C PRO A 506 -10.16 6.81 -33.55
N ASP A 507 -11.24 7.34 -34.13
CA ASP A 507 -11.19 8.48 -35.07
C ASP A 507 -10.57 9.72 -34.44
N ARG A 508 -10.88 9.94 -33.16
CA ARG A 508 -10.32 11.05 -32.38
C ARG A 508 -8.83 10.86 -32.12
N TRP A 509 -8.40 9.65 -31.75
CA TRP A 509 -6.99 9.36 -31.54
C TRP A 509 -6.17 9.47 -32.81
N GLN A 510 -6.71 9.04 -33.95
CA GLN A 510 -6.06 9.25 -35.25
C GLN A 510 -5.88 10.75 -35.54
N ARG A 511 -6.88 11.58 -35.21
CA ARG A 511 -6.76 13.05 -35.33
C ARG A 511 -5.69 13.62 -34.38
N ASP A 512 -5.61 13.11 -33.16
CA ASP A 512 -4.61 13.54 -32.18
C ASP A 512 -3.16 13.22 -32.65
N ILE A 513 -2.94 12.11 -33.37
CA ILE A 513 -1.64 11.81 -34.00
C ILE A 513 -1.24 12.90 -34.99
N LEU A 514 -2.18 13.29 -35.85
CA LEU A 514 -1.94 14.32 -36.86
C LEU A 514 -1.70 15.69 -36.23
N ASP A 515 -2.42 16.03 -35.16
CA ASP A 515 -2.25 17.29 -34.45
C ASP A 515 -0.90 17.35 -33.72
N GLY A 516 -0.47 16.22 -33.14
CA GLY A 516 0.87 16.07 -32.57
C GLY A 516 1.97 16.22 -33.63
N LEU A 517 1.77 15.65 -34.83
CA LEU A 517 2.69 15.82 -35.95
C LEU A 517 2.78 17.28 -36.40
N ASP A 518 1.65 17.96 -36.56
CA ASP A 518 1.62 19.35 -36.97
C ASP A 518 2.24 20.27 -35.92
N MET A 519 2.02 19.99 -34.63
CA MET A 519 2.70 20.68 -33.54
C MET A 519 4.22 20.47 -33.62
N LEU A 520 4.67 19.23 -33.75
CA LEU A 520 6.10 18.92 -33.85
C LEU A 520 6.75 19.59 -35.07
N ARG A 521 6.09 19.61 -36.23
CA ARG A 521 6.55 20.30 -37.44
C ARG A 521 6.69 21.81 -37.23
N LYS A 522 5.73 22.43 -36.52
CA LYS A 522 5.80 23.85 -36.15
C LYS A 522 6.94 24.14 -35.18
N LEU A 523 7.19 23.24 -34.23
CA LEU A 523 8.24 23.40 -33.22
C LEU A 523 9.66 23.35 -33.78
N CYS A 524 9.95 22.44 -34.73
CA CYS A 524 11.34 22.16 -35.14
C CYS A 524 11.63 22.25 -36.64
N GLN A 525 10.63 22.49 -37.50
CA GLN A 525 10.80 22.59 -38.97
C GLN A 525 11.70 21.47 -39.56
N PRO A 526 11.32 20.20 -39.35
CA PRO A 526 12.19 19.07 -39.66
C PRO A 526 12.31 18.82 -41.17
N ARG A 527 13.45 18.25 -41.60
CA ARG A 527 13.61 17.69 -42.95
C ARG A 527 13.03 16.28 -43.08
N ARG A 528 12.90 15.58 -41.95
CA ARG A 528 12.39 14.22 -41.88
C ARG A 528 11.50 14.03 -40.68
N THR A 529 10.44 13.25 -40.83
CA THR A 529 9.48 12.93 -39.77
C THR A 529 9.32 11.43 -39.60
N THR A 530 9.38 10.98 -38.35
CA THR A 530 9.10 9.59 -37.96
C THR A 530 7.96 9.55 -36.95
N VAL A 531 7.04 8.61 -37.11
CA VAL A 531 6.08 8.23 -36.06
C VAL A 531 6.48 6.88 -35.49
N ILE A 532 6.60 6.82 -34.17
CA ILE A 532 6.79 5.59 -33.41
C ILE A 532 5.52 5.37 -32.61
N ALA A 533 4.84 4.27 -32.91
CA ALA A 533 3.57 3.94 -32.32
C ALA A 533 3.59 2.50 -31.80
N MET A 534 2.85 2.25 -30.73
CA MET A 534 2.93 1.00 -29.97
C MET A 534 1.55 0.38 -29.76
N ARG A 535 1.45 -0.95 -29.83
CA ARG A 535 0.22 -1.70 -29.51
C ARG A 535 -1.00 -1.16 -30.24
N LEU A 536 -2.08 -0.82 -29.52
CA LEU A 536 -3.26 -0.21 -30.12
C LEU A 536 -2.94 1.11 -30.82
N GLY A 537 -2.01 1.91 -30.26
CA GLY A 537 -1.48 3.12 -30.90
C GLY A 537 -0.80 2.84 -32.25
N ALA A 538 -0.09 1.72 -32.38
CA ALA A 538 0.52 1.30 -33.65
C ALA A 538 -0.54 1.01 -34.71
N THR A 539 -1.59 0.29 -34.33
CA THR A 539 -2.72 -0.02 -35.21
C THR A 539 -3.49 1.25 -35.59
N LEU A 540 -3.67 2.19 -34.66
CA LEU A 540 -4.28 3.49 -34.93
C LEU A 540 -3.44 4.31 -35.92
N ALA A 541 -2.13 4.43 -35.69
CA ALA A 541 -1.21 5.13 -36.60
C ALA A 541 -1.24 4.50 -37.99
N ALA A 542 -1.26 3.17 -38.09
CA ALA A 542 -1.37 2.46 -39.35
C ALA A 542 -2.70 2.71 -40.09
N ASN A 543 -3.78 2.98 -39.38
CA ASN A 543 -5.10 3.29 -39.94
C ASN A 543 -5.34 4.79 -40.13
N THR A 544 -4.36 5.65 -39.84
CA THR A 544 -4.51 7.11 -39.98
C THR A 544 -4.35 7.54 -41.44
N SER A 545 -5.45 7.81 -42.13
CA SER A 545 -5.47 8.04 -43.59
C SER A 545 -4.72 9.29 -44.07
N LEU A 546 -4.59 10.32 -43.23
CA LEU A 546 -3.92 11.59 -43.55
C LEU A 546 -2.48 11.65 -43.00
N LEU A 547 -1.92 10.52 -42.59
CA LEU A 547 -0.55 10.48 -42.12
C LEU A 547 0.40 10.94 -43.24
N ASP A 548 1.44 11.70 -42.92
CA ASP A 548 2.44 12.13 -43.90
C ASP A 548 3.81 12.12 -43.22
N VAL A 549 4.49 10.97 -43.31
CA VAL A 549 5.75 10.72 -42.60
C VAL A 549 6.74 9.97 -43.48
N ASP A 550 8.02 10.20 -43.23
CA ASP A 550 9.07 9.47 -43.93
C ASP A 550 9.20 8.03 -43.42
N ASP A 551 9.02 7.85 -42.11
CA ASP A 551 9.07 6.55 -41.47
C ASP A 551 7.92 6.36 -40.48
N LEU A 552 7.29 5.19 -40.56
CA LEU A 552 6.35 4.71 -39.58
C LEU A 552 6.91 3.45 -38.92
N ILE A 553 7.16 3.52 -37.62
CA ILE A 553 7.67 2.40 -36.83
C ILE A 553 6.53 1.89 -35.93
N LEU A 554 6.05 0.70 -36.24
CA LEU A 554 4.97 0.03 -35.51
C LEU A 554 5.58 -1.01 -34.59
N VAL A 555 5.49 -0.81 -33.28
CA VAL A 555 6.00 -1.79 -32.31
C VAL A 555 4.85 -2.58 -31.73
N ASP A 556 4.92 -3.89 -31.96
CA ASP A 556 3.98 -4.90 -31.53
C ASP A 556 2.51 -4.50 -31.74
N PRO A 557 2.11 -4.21 -32.99
CA PRO A 557 0.77 -3.73 -33.29
C PRO A 557 -0.32 -4.74 -32.92
N VAL A 558 -1.47 -4.22 -32.50
CA VAL A 558 -2.69 -5.01 -32.34
C VAL A 558 -3.17 -5.43 -33.74
N LEU A 559 -3.09 -6.73 -34.05
CA LEU A 559 -3.51 -7.25 -35.34
C LEU A 559 -5.02 -7.19 -35.53
N CYS A 560 -5.76 -7.56 -34.48
CA CYS A 560 -7.22 -7.64 -34.45
C CYS A 560 -7.74 -7.00 -33.16
N GLY A 561 -8.60 -6.00 -33.30
CA GLY A 561 -9.21 -5.27 -32.18
C GLY A 561 -10.06 -6.17 -31.30
N ASP A 562 -10.81 -7.11 -31.87
CA ASP A 562 -11.61 -8.09 -31.11
C ASP A 562 -10.75 -9.00 -30.23
N THR A 563 -9.65 -9.53 -30.78
CA THR A 563 -8.68 -10.33 -30.00
C THR A 563 -8.07 -9.51 -28.87
N TYR A 564 -7.74 -8.24 -29.14
CA TYR A 564 -7.18 -7.34 -28.13
C TYR A 564 -8.17 -7.06 -26.99
N LEU A 565 -9.44 -6.78 -27.30
CA LEU A 565 -10.47 -6.56 -26.28
C LEU A 565 -10.70 -7.83 -25.44
N THR A 566 -10.71 -9.00 -26.07
CA THR A 566 -10.85 -10.29 -25.38
C THR A 566 -9.68 -10.53 -24.42
N MET A 567 -8.43 -10.28 -24.86
CA MET A 567 -7.24 -10.39 -24.01
C MET A 567 -7.28 -9.42 -22.82
N LEU A 568 -7.81 -8.20 -23.00
CA LEU A 568 -7.99 -7.25 -21.91
C LEU A 568 -9.03 -7.75 -20.88
N GLU A 569 -10.16 -8.29 -21.34
CA GLU A 569 -11.19 -8.84 -20.46
C GLU A 569 -10.71 -10.08 -19.68
N GLU A 570 -10.01 -11.00 -20.35
CA GLU A 570 -9.41 -12.19 -19.71
C GLU A 570 -8.35 -11.80 -18.67
N PHE A 571 -7.54 -10.79 -18.99
CA PHE A 571 -6.54 -10.26 -18.07
C PHE A 571 -7.17 -9.64 -16.82
N ASP A 572 -8.21 -8.81 -17.00
CA ASP A 572 -8.96 -8.22 -15.89
C ASP A 572 -9.62 -9.31 -15.02
N GLU A 573 -10.18 -10.36 -15.63
CA GLU A 573 -10.75 -11.50 -14.91
C GLU A 573 -9.68 -12.29 -14.12
N ALA A 574 -8.49 -12.49 -14.69
CA ALA A 574 -7.36 -13.14 -14.03
C ALA A 574 -6.79 -12.32 -12.85
N GLU A 575 -6.70 -10.99 -12.96
CA GLU A 575 -6.29 -10.13 -11.84
C GLU A 575 -7.34 -10.15 -10.71
N LEU A 576 -8.64 -10.10 -11.04
CA LEU A 576 -9.71 -10.12 -10.05
C LEU A 576 -9.81 -11.46 -9.30
N THR A 577 -9.54 -12.57 -10.00
CA THR A 577 -9.55 -13.92 -9.42
C THR A 577 -8.27 -14.27 -8.65
N GLY A 578 -7.10 -13.81 -9.12
CA GLY A 578 -5.80 -13.99 -8.45
C GLY A 578 -5.63 -13.21 -7.14
N LEU A 579 -6.51 -12.23 -6.86
CA LEU A 579 -6.54 -11.47 -5.59
C LEU A 579 -7.32 -12.17 -4.46
N ASN A 580 -7.71 -13.45 -4.60
CA ASN A 580 -8.48 -14.23 -3.61
C ASN A 580 -9.70 -13.48 -3.01
N ARG A 581 -10.29 -12.54 -3.76
CA ARG A 581 -11.46 -11.78 -3.28
C ARG A 581 -12.79 -12.47 -3.55
N TYR A 582 -12.86 -13.42 -4.49
CA TYR A 582 -14.10 -14.12 -4.86
C TYR A 582 -13.85 -15.52 -5.45
N ASP A 583 -14.48 -16.57 -4.91
CA ASP A 583 -14.41 -17.95 -5.44
C ASP A 583 -15.17 -18.15 -6.77
N ARG A 584 -16.10 -17.24 -7.09
CA ARG A 584 -16.78 -17.13 -8.39
C ARG A 584 -17.13 -15.67 -8.63
N VAL A 585 -16.60 -15.08 -9.69
CA VAL A 585 -17.08 -13.78 -10.18
C VAL A 585 -18.50 -13.99 -10.69
N ARG A 586 -19.51 -13.53 -9.95
CA ARG A 586 -20.84 -13.31 -10.56
C ARG A 586 -20.58 -12.33 -11.72
N LYS A 587 -20.88 -12.71 -12.96
CA LYS A 587 -20.97 -11.75 -14.08
C LYS A 587 -22.21 -10.86 -13.86
N PRO A 588 -22.11 -9.80 -13.04
CA PRO A 588 -22.61 -8.52 -13.54
C PRO A 588 -21.73 -7.33 -13.11
N GLN A 589 -21.53 -6.40 -14.05
CA GLN A 589 -21.22 -4.98 -13.82
C GLN A 589 -20.01 -4.65 -12.93
N VAL A 590 -18.88 -5.33 -13.10
CA VAL A 590 -17.62 -4.95 -12.43
C VAL A 590 -16.93 -3.81 -13.18
N LYS A 591 -16.57 -2.74 -12.44
CA LYS A 591 -15.75 -1.61 -12.90
C LYS A 591 -14.31 -2.07 -13.12
N GLN A 592 -13.78 -1.85 -14.31
CA GLN A 592 -12.37 -2.04 -14.64
C GLN A 592 -11.51 -1.24 -13.64
N LEU A 593 -10.52 -1.89 -13.03
CA LEU A 593 -9.55 -1.19 -12.20
C LEU A 593 -8.79 -0.21 -13.10
N HIS A 594 -8.97 1.09 -12.83
CA HIS A 594 -8.26 2.24 -13.43
C HIS A 594 -8.70 2.75 -14.82
N GLY A 595 -9.89 2.40 -15.29
CA GLY A 595 -10.56 3.09 -16.40
C GLY A 595 -12.07 3.03 -16.25
N GLN A 596 -12.79 4.06 -16.69
CA GLN A 596 -14.22 3.86 -16.95
C GLN A 596 -14.35 2.77 -18.02
N ARG A 597 -15.33 1.86 -17.87
CA ARG A 597 -15.62 0.87 -18.92
C ARG A 597 -15.74 1.61 -20.24
N PHE A 598 -15.04 1.14 -21.28
CA PHE A 598 -15.24 1.69 -22.62
C PHE A 598 -16.74 1.73 -22.91
N SER A 599 -17.24 2.87 -23.41
CA SER A 599 -18.61 2.94 -23.88
C SER A 599 -18.85 1.85 -24.91
N SER A 600 -20.09 1.36 -25.03
CA SER A 600 -20.41 0.35 -26.05
C SER A 600 -20.02 0.82 -27.46
N GLU A 601 -20.08 2.13 -27.70
CA GLU A 601 -19.64 2.77 -28.94
C GLU A 601 -18.12 2.66 -29.13
N LYS A 602 -17.32 3.00 -28.11
CA LYS A 602 -15.85 2.89 -28.13
C LYS A 602 -15.40 1.44 -28.29
N HIS A 603 -16.01 0.52 -27.56
CA HIS A 603 -15.74 -0.90 -27.67
C HIS A 603 -16.00 -1.41 -29.09
N ASN A 604 -17.16 -1.09 -29.67
CA ASN A 604 -17.51 -1.45 -31.05
C ASN A 604 -16.64 -0.77 -32.10
N ALA A 605 -16.02 0.37 -31.79
CA ALA A 605 -15.09 1.04 -32.68
C ALA A 605 -13.71 0.39 -32.64
N ILE A 606 -13.20 0.05 -31.45
CA ILE A 606 -11.93 -0.67 -31.28
C ILE A 606 -12.02 -2.07 -31.88
N SER A 607 -13.13 -2.79 -31.69
CA SER A 607 -13.31 -4.15 -32.22
C SER A 607 -13.14 -4.25 -33.73
N LYS A 608 -13.49 -3.18 -34.46
CA LYS A 608 -13.39 -3.10 -35.92
C LYS A 608 -11.98 -2.79 -36.41
N LEU A 609 -11.07 -2.36 -35.54
CA LEU A 609 -9.69 -2.06 -35.93
C LEU A 609 -8.93 -3.32 -36.28
N HIS A 610 -8.29 -3.29 -37.45
CA HIS A 610 -7.37 -4.32 -37.89
C HIS A 610 -6.09 -3.64 -38.37
N LEU A 611 -4.96 -4.31 -38.18
CA LEU A 611 -3.73 -3.83 -38.80
C LEU A 611 -3.86 -3.96 -40.33
N PRO A 612 -3.66 -2.89 -41.11
CA PRO A 612 -3.84 -2.93 -42.56
C PRO A 612 -2.94 -3.95 -43.25
N SER A 613 -3.52 -4.65 -44.22
CA SER A 613 -2.86 -5.67 -45.04
C SER A 613 -2.08 -5.12 -46.23
N VAL A 614 -2.36 -3.88 -46.61
CA VAL A 614 -1.86 -3.20 -47.81
C VAL A 614 -0.94 -2.05 -47.39
N GLU A 615 -0.37 -1.34 -48.36
CA GLU A 615 0.45 -0.15 -48.09
C GLU A 615 -0.29 0.84 -47.18
N ILE A 616 0.33 1.15 -46.04
CA ILE A 616 -0.18 2.16 -45.12
C ILE A 616 -0.03 3.50 -45.82
N SER A 617 -1.15 4.04 -46.29
CA SER A 617 -1.19 5.32 -46.98
C SER A 617 -0.54 6.39 -46.10
N GLY A 618 0.35 7.19 -46.69
CA GLY A 618 0.93 8.33 -45.99
C GLY A 618 2.28 8.12 -45.29
N ALA A 619 2.77 6.88 -45.19
CA ALA A 619 4.13 6.61 -44.72
C ALA A 619 5.03 6.14 -45.89
N LYS A 620 6.16 6.82 -46.14
CA LYS A 620 7.07 6.41 -47.23
C LYS A 620 7.73 5.07 -46.97
N LYS A 621 7.97 4.74 -45.69
CA LYS A 621 8.52 3.45 -45.26
C LYS A 621 7.90 3.02 -43.95
N THR A 622 7.46 1.76 -43.90
CA THR A 622 6.92 1.15 -42.67
C THR A 622 7.83 0.03 -42.17
N LEU A 623 8.17 0.09 -40.89
CA LEU A 623 8.89 -0.95 -40.15
C LEU A 623 8.00 -1.49 -39.04
N VAL A 624 7.75 -2.80 -39.04
CA VAL A 624 7.02 -3.48 -37.96
C VAL A 624 8.01 -4.26 -37.11
N ILE A 625 8.07 -3.98 -35.81
CA ILE A 625 8.93 -4.69 -34.86
C ILE A 625 8.03 -5.46 -33.89
N THR A 626 8.22 -6.77 -33.77
CA THR A 626 7.45 -7.62 -32.84
C THR A 626 8.29 -8.79 -32.34
N SER A 627 7.95 -9.32 -31.15
CA SER A 627 8.47 -10.58 -30.64
C SER A 627 7.65 -11.80 -31.04
N HIS A 628 6.45 -11.60 -31.62
CA HIS A 628 5.62 -12.72 -32.04
C HIS A 628 6.27 -13.45 -33.23
N ARG A 629 6.41 -14.77 -33.12
CA ARG A 629 6.68 -15.63 -34.28
C ARG A 629 5.38 -15.73 -35.06
N TYR A 630 5.25 -14.84 -36.02
CA TYR A 630 4.26 -14.87 -37.07
C TYR A 630 4.52 -16.08 -37.97
N GLU A 631 4.16 -17.29 -37.52
CA GLU A 631 4.23 -18.50 -38.34
C GLU A 631 3.07 -18.49 -39.34
N ASP A 632 3.40 -18.74 -40.61
CA ASP A 632 2.45 -18.82 -41.73
C ASP A 632 1.48 -20.00 -41.49
N GLY A 633 0.35 -19.76 -40.80
CA GLY A 633 -0.63 -20.83 -40.58
C GLY A 633 -1.87 -20.50 -39.75
N GLU A 634 -1.82 -19.52 -38.83
CA GLU A 634 -2.96 -19.23 -37.94
C GLU A 634 -3.84 -18.04 -38.36
N GLY A 635 -3.91 -17.73 -39.66
CA GLY A 635 -4.93 -16.81 -40.22
C GLY A 635 -4.94 -15.36 -39.71
N LEU A 636 -3.99 -14.95 -38.86
CA LEU A 636 -3.97 -13.64 -38.20
C LEU A 636 -3.09 -12.60 -38.90
N LEU A 637 -2.30 -13.02 -39.88
CA LEU A 637 -1.47 -12.10 -40.67
C LEU A 637 -2.16 -11.74 -41.98
N PRO A 638 -2.14 -10.47 -42.37
CA PRO A 638 -2.48 -10.12 -43.73
C PRO A 638 -1.39 -10.57 -44.70
N THR A 639 -1.74 -11.41 -45.69
CA THR A 639 -0.78 -11.97 -46.65
C THR A 639 -1.04 -11.47 -48.08
N PRO A 640 -0.01 -11.00 -48.83
CA PRO A 640 1.31 -10.59 -48.36
C PRO A 640 1.30 -9.13 -47.87
N PRO A 641 1.93 -8.81 -46.72
CA PRO A 641 2.07 -7.44 -46.28
C PRO A 641 3.17 -6.72 -47.09
N THR A 642 2.99 -5.43 -47.38
CA THR A 642 3.97 -4.60 -48.10
C THR A 642 5.02 -3.95 -47.20
N TRP A 643 4.88 -4.09 -45.88
CA TRP A 643 5.76 -3.49 -44.87
C TRP A 643 6.88 -4.43 -44.42
N LYS A 644 8.00 -3.85 -43.96
CA LYS A 644 9.16 -4.63 -43.53
C LYS A 644 8.95 -5.15 -42.10
N LEU A 645 8.87 -6.46 -41.95
CA LEU A 645 8.88 -7.12 -40.64
C LEU A 645 10.32 -7.25 -40.11
N GLN A 646 10.53 -6.89 -38.85
CA GLN A 646 11.78 -7.05 -38.15
C GLN A 646 11.53 -7.78 -36.82
N PRO A 647 11.91 -9.06 -36.72
CA PRO A 647 11.73 -9.82 -35.49
C PRO A 647 12.63 -9.26 -34.39
N CYS A 648 12.06 -9.11 -33.20
CA CYS A 648 12.76 -8.81 -31.96
C CYS A 648 13.18 -10.14 -31.32
N ARG A 649 14.46 -10.31 -30.97
CA ARG A 649 14.94 -11.55 -30.34
C ARG A 649 14.44 -11.71 -28.91
N ASP A 650 14.27 -10.58 -28.22
CA ASP A 650 13.73 -10.55 -26.87
C ASP A 650 12.20 -10.47 -26.92
N GLU A 651 11.55 -11.10 -25.94
CA GLU A 651 10.10 -11.06 -25.77
C GLU A 651 9.63 -9.65 -25.37
N ILE A 652 8.65 -9.10 -26.11
CA ILE A 652 7.95 -7.87 -25.73
C ILE A 652 6.81 -8.27 -24.79
N GLY A 653 7.11 -8.40 -23.50
CA GLY A 653 6.21 -9.00 -22.50
C GLY A 653 5.05 -8.12 -22.04
N TRP A 654 4.00 -7.98 -22.84
CA TRP A 654 2.78 -7.23 -22.45
C TRP A 654 1.91 -7.93 -21.40
N HIS A 655 1.98 -9.26 -21.31
CA HIS A 655 1.06 -10.11 -20.55
C HIS A 655 1.58 -10.60 -19.18
N ARG A 656 2.76 -10.17 -18.73
CA ARG A 656 3.34 -10.69 -17.47
C ARG A 656 2.69 -10.01 -16.25
N GLN A 657 2.13 -10.83 -15.34
CA GLN A 657 1.38 -10.40 -14.14
C GLN A 657 2.21 -9.63 -13.09
N GLN A 658 3.54 -9.71 -13.13
CA GLN A 658 4.39 -9.03 -12.18
C GLN A 658 4.75 -7.62 -12.71
N PHE A 659 4.28 -6.57 -12.02
CA PHE A 659 4.56 -5.14 -12.31
C PHE A 659 6.06 -4.78 -12.45
N THR A 660 6.98 -5.70 -12.17
CA THR A 660 8.43 -5.55 -12.30
C THR A 660 8.99 -5.97 -13.66
N HIS A 661 8.27 -6.76 -14.46
CA HIS A 661 8.67 -7.07 -15.82
C HIS A 661 8.12 -5.99 -16.75
N ALA A 662 8.94 -4.97 -17.03
CA ALA A 662 8.52 -3.85 -17.85
C ALA A 662 8.16 -4.32 -19.27
N ALA A 663 6.92 -4.07 -19.70
CA ALA A 663 6.57 -4.12 -21.11
C ALA A 663 7.54 -3.18 -21.86
N PHE A 664 8.08 -3.61 -23.01
CA PHE A 664 9.03 -2.80 -23.81
C PHE A 664 10.49 -2.73 -23.27
N ALA A 665 11.00 -3.78 -22.59
CA ALA A 665 12.37 -3.83 -22.05
C ALA A 665 13.45 -4.35 -23.01
N SER A 666 13.14 -4.64 -24.28
CA SER A 666 14.11 -5.26 -25.20
C SER A 666 15.23 -4.30 -25.61
N ALA A 667 16.49 -4.65 -25.32
CA ALA A 667 17.65 -3.90 -25.77
C ALA A 667 17.84 -3.95 -27.30
N ASP A 668 17.43 -5.04 -27.94
CA ASP A 668 17.39 -5.14 -29.41
C ASP A 668 16.40 -4.14 -30.01
N LEU A 669 15.23 -3.97 -29.39
CA LEU A 669 14.21 -3.01 -29.83
C LEU A 669 14.74 -1.56 -29.84
N TYR A 670 15.34 -1.09 -28.74
CA TYR A 670 15.94 0.26 -28.69
C TYR A 670 17.01 0.45 -29.76
N ARG A 671 17.93 -0.51 -29.90
CA ARG A 671 19.00 -0.44 -30.91
C ARG A 671 18.45 -0.36 -32.32
N ASN A 672 17.39 -1.12 -32.62
CA ASN A 672 16.76 -1.14 -33.93
C ASN A 672 16.06 0.19 -34.25
N ILE A 673 15.34 0.76 -33.30
CA ILE A 673 14.69 2.08 -33.43
C ILE A 673 15.75 3.17 -33.61
N LEU A 674 16.77 3.22 -32.73
CA LEU A 674 17.83 4.22 -32.80
C LEU A 674 18.60 4.16 -34.11
N LYS A 675 18.94 2.95 -34.58
CA LYS A 675 19.60 2.74 -35.86
C LYS A 675 18.76 3.27 -37.01
N ARG A 676 17.43 3.04 -36.98
CA ARG A 676 16.51 3.49 -38.03
C ARG A 676 16.31 5.00 -38.05
N VAL A 677 16.20 5.64 -36.89
CA VAL A 677 16.05 7.10 -36.81
C VAL A 677 17.36 7.81 -37.19
N LYS A 678 18.51 7.22 -36.83
CA LYS A 678 19.83 7.75 -37.18
C LYS A 678 20.18 7.60 -38.67
N SER A 679 19.74 6.53 -39.32
CA SER A 679 19.94 6.26 -40.75
C SER A 679 18.95 7.02 -41.61
#